data_AF-A0A485K9T8-F1
#
_entry.id   AF-A0A485K9T8-F1
#
_cell.length_a   1.000
_cell.length_b   1.000
_cell.length_c   1.000
_cell.angle_alpha   90.00
_cell.angle_beta   90.00
_cell.angle_gamma   90.00
#
_symmetry.space_group_name_H-M   'P 1'
#
loop_
_entity.id
_entity.type
_entity.pdbx_description
1 polymer ?
#
loop_
_entity_poly.entity_id
_entity_poly.type
_entity_poly.pdbx_seq_one_letter_code
_entity_poly.pdbx_strand_id
1 'polypeptide(L)'
;MDTPVVDIPPSPSNTAYVAMGSPLHNKSHQASIAVPMNDEEALRRDDVWQLPEAPLVEVVQIDRIPGIMYTYNMYVIELKLPGHKWRIRTTGPRLLSLHLFLQKALRFSQFFRFPATLLGHHTAVVVASDVHAVLERYLSAVLSYSALWSHPRVLSFLEYGALRFDPHYGDSLVEGWVKMRYVPSRKGTLHGHHSFIGFRFTKDNLIRIAEASVAVALCIFIPLMVFRWFLTIESQYRVANMSTGYIVIASMISALPILYFLVIMYRFLLRRRRWMVVKASCIAFFDDVRSTQPSHVILFQPNMTTTKSTLVKNGLHWMQDGLHVTTPAAIVEIDFKHMGDATYVEQVLKQAWHDCAYTQPHRHNSFAPMRPSVGPNDQTNVAQHLVDGEETFAMMHDHIRRATREIFITGWWISPNYSLVRSGPPHERLETELAVLLKEAAQRGVQVHVLVYREHKMVLPNDSRFAKDILHAPNIHVLRHPDFVLIPQFWSHHEKIVVIDQTTAFVGGLDIALGRFDTPMHSLTDVGRDKKWVGQDYSNPRLKDFVDVQRIKTELIDREKVPRMPWHDIHCRLEGPIALDVARHFIHRWNFTVQKKYFVLIKRRRRRAHKIPALIPFVTQPAQIPTRTHVGDKVHCQIVRSLSPWSGGVKTEKSIQQAYIDLITDAKHFIYIENQFFVSGFDGDSSVANRVVDALYHRILDAHTKQESFRVMFIMPLLPSFEGAVTSADSSNLRAVMHWQYTTICRGGHSLLERLGKHIADTSQYIAFFGLRQHGLLSNNVVTEQIYIHSKLMIVDDRMCIIGSANLNDRSLCGDRDSEIAVVLEDSTMEMGQFHGKQTTVGRFGHGLRRRLFEEHLGMDMEDPTTEVNWGRIRALANANTSIYEKVFQCFPTDSYSSYFNRLPPQPMLEDVRVVYENQRFSWAGGWSSENLLFGERTAWSDENGVPYQDFDPSEAWQVDVSEGRCDPEGWQYAFSFKRFRDDKEKRGVPLWYRWVRRRRWILAESLLDRSSANRSSGNVLLEGHESGSRVDLKKFLRQLSSRMVSTRDESDRCISAAEWVPPEVEELSKVKGQLVEFPLEFLRDCDLKPLILPKNIFI
;
A
#
# COMPACT_ATOMS: atom_id res chain seq x y z
N MET A 1 46.71 -38.08 -7.99
CA MET A 1 46.29 -38.54 -9.32
C MET A 1 45.82 -37.31 -10.09
N ASP A 2 46.81 -36.62 -10.63
CA ASP A 2 46.90 -36.16 -12.02
C ASP A 2 45.91 -35.08 -12.53
N THR A 3 46.46 -33.87 -12.66
CA THR A 3 46.02 -32.80 -13.56
C THR A 3 46.81 -32.88 -14.89
N PRO A 4 46.29 -32.29 -15.99
CA PRO A 4 46.68 -30.93 -16.43
C PRO A 4 45.45 -30.09 -16.87
N VAL A 5 45.44 -28.74 -17.02
CA VAL A 5 46.43 -27.69 -17.39
C VAL A 5 46.66 -27.55 -18.92
N VAL A 6 47.02 -26.33 -19.40
CA VAL A 6 47.29 -25.90 -20.81
C VAL A 6 46.05 -25.42 -21.61
N ASP A 7 45.99 -24.27 -22.32
CA ASP A 7 46.80 -23.01 -22.32
C ASP A 7 46.03 -21.83 -23.01
N ILE A 8 46.57 -20.60 -22.94
CA ILE A 8 46.17 -19.40 -23.72
C ILE A 8 47.43 -18.74 -24.31
N PRO A 9 47.56 -18.60 -25.66
CA PRO A 9 47.70 -17.26 -26.28
C PRO A 9 47.26 -17.21 -27.78
N PRO A 10 47.54 -16.15 -28.58
CA PRO A 10 47.06 -14.76 -28.43
C PRO A 10 46.41 -14.22 -29.73
N SER A 11 46.00 -12.95 -29.75
CA SER A 11 45.59 -12.22 -30.96
C SER A 11 46.78 -11.71 -31.79
N PRO A 12 46.56 -11.48 -33.10
CA PRO A 12 47.06 -10.25 -33.72
C PRO A 12 45.97 -9.49 -34.50
N SER A 13 46.34 -8.36 -35.13
CA SER A 13 45.46 -7.26 -35.49
C SER A 13 45.35 -6.93 -37.00
N ASN A 14 44.38 -6.08 -37.32
CA ASN A 14 44.35 -5.08 -38.40
C ASN A 14 44.20 -5.48 -39.89
N THR A 15 43.07 -5.01 -40.45
CA THR A 15 42.92 -4.28 -41.73
C THR A 15 43.43 -4.88 -43.05
N ALA A 16 42.48 -5.17 -43.96
CA ALA A 16 42.58 -4.77 -45.38
C ALA A 16 41.18 -4.61 -46.01
N TYR A 17 41.02 -3.63 -46.91
CA TYR A 17 39.91 -3.55 -47.86
C TYR A 17 40.28 -4.31 -49.15
N VAL A 18 39.28 -4.84 -49.87
CA VAL A 18 38.98 -4.57 -51.31
C VAL A 18 37.88 -5.53 -51.78
N ALA A 19 37.07 -5.10 -52.74
CA ALA A 19 35.93 -5.86 -53.26
C ALA A 19 36.17 -6.40 -54.68
N MET A 20 35.46 -7.48 -55.04
CA MET A 20 34.68 -7.70 -56.27
C MET A 20 34.55 -9.19 -56.61
N GLY A 21 33.39 -9.63 -57.10
CA GLY A 21 33.19 -10.97 -57.66
C GLY A 21 31.83 -11.61 -57.37
N SER A 22 30.86 -11.43 -58.26
CA SER A 22 29.66 -12.27 -58.37
C SER A 22 29.79 -13.14 -59.63
N PRO A 23 29.27 -14.38 -59.66
CA PRO A 23 28.01 -14.56 -60.41
C PRO A 23 27.03 -15.63 -59.88
N LEU A 24 25.74 -15.26 -59.91
CA LEU A 24 24.53 -16.02 -60.31
C LEU A 24 24.37 -17.54 -60.07
N HIS A 25 23.20 -17.87 -59.47
CA HIS A 25 22.42 -19.12 -59.54
C HIS A 25 23.00 -20.38 -58.83
N ASN A 26 22.21 -21.31 -58.28
CA ASN A 26 20.74 -21.48 -58.27
C ASN A 26 20.21 -22.21 -57.01
N LYS A 27 18.90 -22.02 -56.73
CA LYS A 27 17.97 -22.73 -55.81
C LYS A 27 18.46 -23.96 -54.99
N SER A 28 18.23 -23.93 -53.67
CA SER A 28 17.33 -24.89 -52.97
C SER A 28 17.04 -24.49 -51.50
N HIS A 29 16.01 -25.10 -50.92
CA HIS A 29 15.40 -24.83 -49.60
C HIS A 29 16.34 -24.63 -48.40
N GLN A 30 16.05 -23.60 -47.58
CA GLN A 30 16.24 -23.63 -46.12
C GLN A 30 15.27 -22.65 -45.43
N ALA A 31 14.91 -22.91 -44.17
CA ALA A 31 13.95 -22.11 -43.42
C ALA A 31 14.61 -20.84 -42.84
N SER A 32 14.00 -19.68 -43.05
CA SER A 32 14.53 -18.41 -42.57
C SER A 32 14.29 -18.21 -41.08
N ILE A 33 15.31 -18.48 -40.27
CA ILE A 33 15.41 -17.95 -38.91
C ILE A 33 15.39 -16.42 -39.01
N ALA A 34 14.53 -15.76 -38.22
CA ALA A 34 14.46 -14.30 -38.21
C ALA A 34 15.69 -13.70 -37.53
N VAL A 35 16.61 -13.14 -38.33
CA VAL A 35 17.72 -12.32 -37.84
C VAL A 35 17.15 -10.97 -37.36
N PRO A 36 17.54 -10.44 -36.19
CA PRO A 36 17.16 -9.09 -35.77
C PRO A 36 17.65 -8.04 -36.78
N MET A 37 16.77 -7.13 -37.19
CA MET A 37 17.17 -5.95 -37.97
C MET A 37 17.80 -4.89 -37.05
N ASN A 38 18.75 -4.12 -37.58
CA ASN A 38 19.45 -3.08 -36.81
C ASN A 38 18.49 -1.96 -36.33
N ASP A 39 18.65 -1.52 -35.09
CA ASP A 39 17.73 -0.62 -34.40
C ASP A 39 17.57 0.79 -35.02
N GLU A 40 18.48 1.23 -35.91
CA GLU A 40 18.39 2.54 -36.55
C GLU A 40 17.18 2.68 -37.52
N GLU A 41 16.65 1.57 -38.07
CA GLU A 41 15.40 1.64 -38.86
C GLU A 41 14.13 1.59 -38.00
N ALA A 42 14.21 1.05 -36.78
CA ALA A 42 13.06 1.00 -35.86
C ALA A 42 12.57 2.39 -35.46
N LEU A 43 13.49 3.36 -35.34
CA LEU A 43 13.21 4.76 -35.00
C LEU A 43 12.50 5.57 -36.10
N ARG A 44 12.17 4.97 -37.25
CA ARG A 44 11.45 5.64 -38.36
C ARG A 44 9.98 5.24 -38.52
N ARG A 45 9.44 4.36 -37.68
CA ARG A 45 8.02 4.01 -37.70
C ARG A 45 7.19 4.85 -36.73
N ASP A 46 6.77 6.02 -37.21
CA ASP A 46 5.38 6.41 -37.01
C ASP A 46 4.53 5.34 -37.73
N ASP A 47 4.13 4.27 -37.03
CA ASP A 47 3.25 3.25 -37.59
C ASP A 47 1.93 3.93 -38.01
N VAL A 48 1.75 4.08 -39.33
CA VAL A 48 0.68 4.88 -39.91
C VAL A 48 -0.65 4.19 -39.63
N TRP A 49 -1.33 4.64 -38.57
CA TRP A 49 -2.65 4.17 -38.19
C TRP A 49 -3.64 4.27 -39.37
N GLN A 50 -3.95 3.10 -39.94
CA GLN A 50 -4.73 2.94 -41.16
C GLN A 50 -5.40 1.57 -41.20
N LEU A 51 -6.37 1.38 -42.09
CA LEU A 51 -6.88 0.05 -42.41
C LEU A 51 -5.78 -0.80 -43.09
N PRO A 52 -5.62 -2.09 -42.75
CA PRO A 52 -4.64 -2.96 -43.41
C PRO A 52 -5.03 -3.25 -44.87
N GLU A 53 -6.33 -3.34 -45.15
CA GLU A 53 -6.91 -3.51 -46.48
C GLU A 53 -8.31 -2.89 -46.53
N ALA A 54 -8.94 -2.87 -47.71
CA ALA A 54 -10.32 -2.40 -47.87
C ALA A 54 -11.30 -3.43 -47.26
N PRO A 55 -12.06 -3.10 -46.20
CA PRO A 55 -12.99 -4.04 -45.59
C PRO A 55 -14.16 -4.34 -46.53
N LEU A 56 -14.61 -5.59 -46.53
CA LEU A 56 -15.84 -5.97 -47.22
C LEU A 56 -17.03 -5.32 -46.52
N VAL A 57 -18.00 -4.84 -47.30
CA VAL A 57 -19.16 -4.06 -46.84
C VAL A 57 -20.44 -4.81 -47.13
N GLU A 58 -21.28 -5.01 -46.11
CA GLU A 58 -22.57 -5.71 -46.21
C GLU A 58 -23.65 -4.95 -45.43
N VAL A 59 -24.79 -4.65 -46.05
CA VAL A 59 -25.91 -3.96 -45.39
C VAL A 59 -26.84 -5.01 -44.80
N VAL A 60 -26.65 -5.31 -43.52
CA VAL A 60 -27.34 -6.41 -42.83
C VAL A 60 -28.77 -6.05 -42.43
N GLN A 61 -29.04 -4.79 -42.07
CA GLN A 61 -30.33 -4.38 -41.48
C GLN A 61 -30.61 -2.89 -41.69
N ILE A 62 -31.90 -2.52 -41.81
CA ILE A 62 -32.35 -1.13 -41.89
C ILE A 62 -33.41 -0.90 -40.80
N ASP A 63 -33.03 -0.18 -39.75
CA ASP A 63 -33.90 0.11 -38.61
C ASP A 63 -34.72 1.38 -38.84
N ARG A 64 -36.05 1.32 -38.62
CA ARG A 64 -36.91 2.51 -38.59
C ARG A 64 -36.93 3.12 -37.20
N ILE A 65 -36.16 4.19 -37.00
CA ILE A 65 -36.00 4.88 -35.73
C ILE A 65 -37.01 6.03 -35.62
N PRO A 66 -37.89 6.07 -34.60
CA PRO A 66 -38.74 7.23 -34.34
C PRO A 66 -37.88 8.41 -33.86
N GLY A 67 -37.91 9.52 -34.58
CA GLY A 67 -37.39 10.81 -34.15
C GLY A 67 -38.50 11.72 -33.60
N ILE A 68 -38.11 12.87 -33.06
CA ILE A 68 -39.03 13.81 -32.37
C ILE A 68 -40.07 14.44 -33.32
N MET A 69 -39.76 14.58 -34.62
CA MET A 69 -40.68 15.13 -35.63
C MET A 69 -41.02 14.15 -36.77
N TYR A 70 -40.25 13.08 -36.95
CA TYR A 70 -40.46 12.09 -38.00
C TYR A 70 -39.69 10.79 -37.71
N THR A 71 -40.20 9.67 -38.21
CA THR A 71 -39.48 8.39 -38.25
C THR A 71 -38.50 8.37 -39.41
N TYR A 72 -37.28 7.90 -39.19
CA TYR A 72 -36.23 7.83 -40.21
C TYR A 72 -35.53 6.47 -40.22
N ASN A 73 -34.93 6.15 -41.36
CA ASN A 73 -34.26 4.89 -41.61
C ASN A 73 -32.76 5.01 -41.26
N MET A 74 -32.27 4.05 -40.47
CA MET A 74 -30.89 3.90 -40.01
C MET A 74 -30.31 2.61 -40.60
N TYR A 75 -29.30 2.73 -41.43
CA TYR A 75 -28.60 1.60 -42.05
C TYR A 75 -27.59 1.01 -41.07
N VAL A 76 -27.66 -0.31 -40.86
CA VAL A 76 -26.68 -1.09 -40.10
C VAL A 76 -25.80 -1.83 -41.10
N ILE A 77 -24.53 -1.47 -41.12
CA ILE A 77 -23.53 -1.99 -42.07
C ILE A 77 -22.57 -2.88 -41.30
N GLU A 78 -22.40 -4.13 -41.72
CA GLU A 78 -21.31 -4.99 -41.26
C GLU A 78 -20.07 -4.76 -42.14
N LEU A 79 -18.93 -4.59 -41.48
CA LEU A 79 -17.61 -4.42 -42.06
C LEU A 79 -16.76 -5.63 -41.67
N LYS A 80 -16.05 -6.22 -42.63
CA LYS A 80 -15.26 -7.44 -42.43
C LYS A 80 -13.82 -7.23 -42.92
N LEU A 81 -12.87 -7.62 -42.07
CA LEU A 81 -11.44 -7.77 -42.34
C LEU A 81 -11.04 -9.23 -42.02
N PRO A 82 -9.83 -9.69 -42.40
CA PRO A 82 -9.37 -11.02 -42.03
C PRO A 82 -9.38 -11.19 -40.50
N GLY A 83 -10.08 -12.21 -40.01
CA GLY A 83 -10.26 -12.48 -38.57
C GLY A 83 -11.29 -11.60 -37.83
N HIS A 84 -11.61 -10.39 -38.31
CA HIS A 84 -12.44 -9.43 -37.57
C HIS A 84 -13.69 -8.98 -38.33
N LYS A 85 -14.83 -8.88 -37.63
CA LYS A 85 -16.06 -8.28 -38.15
C LYS A 85 -16.71 -7.35 -37.13
N TRP A 86 -17.27 -6.23 -37.59
CA TRP A 86 -17.96 -5.27 -36.73
C TRP A 86 -19.09 -4.57 -37.47
N ARG A 87 -19.95 -3.85 -36.74
CA ARG A 87 -21.09 -3.13 -37.31
C ARG A 87 -21.03 -1.65 -37.00
N ILE A 88 -21.40 -0.81 -37.97
CA ILE A 88 -21.54 0.64 -37.83
C ILE A 88 -22.97 1.09 -38.15
N ARG A 89 -23.39 2.26 -37.63
CA ARG A 89 -24.77 2.75 -37.76
C ARG A 89 -24.83 4.15 -38.41
N THR A 90 -25.49 4.25 -39.57
CA THR A 90 -25.47 5.47 -40.39
C THR A 90 -26.82 5.82 -41.02
N THR A 91 -26.93 7.04 -41.55
CA THR A 91 -28.14 7.58 -42.21
C THR A 91 -27.76 8.25 -43.53
N GLY A 92 -28.74 8.47 -44.42
CA GLY A 92 -28.53 9.17 -45.70
C GLY A 92 -27.81 10.53 -45.53
N PRO A 93 -28.22 11.39 -44.57
CA PRO A 93 -27.50 12.63 -44.25
C PRO A 93 -26.07 12.43 -43.71
N ARG A 94 -25.79 11.39 -42.91
CA ARG A 94 -24.42 11.05 -42.48
C ARG A 94 -23.54 10.65 -43.67
N LEU A 95 -24.08 9.83 -44.59
CA LEU A 95 -23.40 9.39 -45.81
C LEU A 95 -23.13 10.56 -46.78
N LEU A 96 -24.07 11.48 -46.96
CA LEU A 96 -23.86 12.71 -47.74
C LEU A 96 -22.79 13.61 -47.10
N SER A 97 -22.79 13.74 -45.76
CA SER A 97 -21.79 14.52 -45.04
C SER A 97 -20.38 13.93 -45.18
N LEU A 98 -20.25 12.61 -45.17
CA LEU A 98 -19.00 11.92 -45.53
C LEU A 98 -18.62 12.21 -47.00
N HIS A 99 -19.56 12.07 -47.93
CA HIS A 99 -19.30 12.27 -49.36
C HIS A 99 -18.76 13.67 -49.69
N LEU A 100 -19.47 14.71 -49.26
CA LEU A 100 -19.07 16.10 -49.48
C LEU A 100 -17.74 16.43 -48.80
N PHE A 101 -17.42 15.77 -47.69
CA PHE A 101 -16.11 15.86 -47.07
C PHE A 101 -15.02 15.18 -47.92
N LEU A 102 -15.25 13.97 -48.42
CA LEU A 102 -14.27 13.21 -49.22
C LEU A 102 -13.86 13.95 -50.49
N GLN A 103 -14.83 14.48 -51.24
CA GLN A 103 -14.57 15.30 -52.45
C GLN A 103 -13.63 16.47 -52.14
N LYS A 104 -13.86 17.16 -51.01
CA LYS A 104 -12.99 18.26 -50.54
C LYS A 104 -11.63 17.77 -50.05
N ALA A 105 -11.56 16.65 -49.33
CA ALA A 105 -10.32 16.11 -48.79
C ALA A 105 -9.35 15.69 -49.89
N LEU A 106 -9.87 15.06 -50.95
CA LEU A 106 -9.11 14.65 -52.13
C LEU A 106 -8.85 15.78 -53.13
N ARG A 107 -9.25 17.02 -52.82
CA ARG A 107 -9.14 18.18 -53.73
C ARG A 107 -9.73 17.92 -55.14
N PHE A 108 -10.75 17.08 -55.23
CA PHE A 108 -11.33 16.59 -56.49
C PHE A 108 -10.37 15.81 -57.42
N SER A 109 -9.29 15.21 -56.90
CA SER A 109 -8.40 14.33 -57.70
C SER A 109 -9.05 12.99 -58.08
N GLN A 110 -10.05 12.55 -57.31
CA GLN A 110 -10.78 11.30 -57.50
C GLN A 110 -12.27 11.55 -57.21
N PHE A 111 -13.13 11.28 -58.18
CA PHE A 111 -14.57 11.54 -58.09
C PHE A 111 -15.36 10.26 -57.81
N PHE A 112 -15.94 10.15 -56.62
CA PHE A 112 -16.98 9.16 -56.34
C PHE A 112 -18.35 9.72 -56.76
N ARG A 113 -19.28 8.87 -57.21
CA ARG A 113 -20.68 9.27 -57.49
C ARG A 113 -21.57 8.97 -56.29
N PHE A 114 -22.15 9.99 -55.67
CA PHE A 114 -23.11 9.79 -54.58
C PHE A 114 -24.47 9.29 -55.11
N PRO A 115 -25.03 8.19 -54.58
CA PRO A 115 -26.38 7.75 -54.92
C PRO A 115 -27.42 8.62 -54.21
N ALA A 116 -27.93 9.63 -54.92
CA ALA A 116 -28.91 10.59 -54.39
C ALA A 116 -30.23 9.94 -53.89
N THR A 117 -30.57 8.75 -54.38
CA THR A 117 -31.72 7.94 -53.91
C THR A 117 -31.69 7.70 -52.39
N LEU A 118 -30.50 7.55 -51.78
CA LEU A 118 -30.35 7.35 -50.33
C LEU A 118 -30.87 8.52 -49.47
N LEU A 119 -31.07 9.70 -50.05
CA LEU A 119 -31.71 10.84 -49.37
C LEU A 119 -33.24 10.69 -49.37
N GLY A 120 -33.83 10.28 -50.49
CA GLY A 120 -35.27 9.97 -50.57
C GLY A 120 -35.66 8.81 -49.63
N HIS A 121 -34.81 7.79 -49.54
CA HIS A 121 -35.03 6.67 -48.62
C HIS A 121 -34.77 7.00 -47.13
N HIS A 122 -34.38 8.23 -46.76
CA HIS A 122 -34.12 8.56 -45.36
C HIS A 122 -35.38 8.52 -44.48
N THR A 123 -36.55 8.94 -44.99
CA THR A 123 -37.83 8.92 -44.25
C THR A 123 -38.87 7.98 -44.85
N ALA A 124 -38.58 7.40 -46.03
CA ALA A 124 -39.51 6.51 -46.75
C ALA A 124 -40.02 5.36 -45.88
N VAL A 125 -41.32 5.04 -46.03
CA VAL A 125 -41.98 3.93 -45.32
C VAL A 125 -41.63 2.58 -45.95
N VAL A 126 -41.62 2.52 -47.27
CA VAL A 126 -41.11 1.39 -48.05
C VAL A 126 -39.70 1.73 -48.52
N VAL A 127 -38.75 0.84 -48.25
CA VAL A 127 -37.38 0.91 -48.78
C VAL A 127 -37.35 0.04 -50.05
N ALA A 128 -36.76 0.54 -51.13
CA ALA A 128 -36.65 -0.22 -52.37
C ALA A 128 -35.61 -1.35 -52.22
N SER A 129 -35.81 -2.46 -52.92
CA SER A 129 -35.00 -3.68 -52.77
C SER A 129 -33.56 -3.53 -53.23
N ASP A 130 -33.25 -2.51 -54.04
CA ASP A 130 -31.90 -2.19 -54.53
C ASP A 130 -31.06 -1.38 -53.51
N VAL A 131 -31.67 -0.79 -52.48
CA VAL A 131 -31.00 0.15 -51.56
C VAL A 131 -29.80 -0.45 -50.83
N HIS A 132 -29.83 -1.76 -50.52
CA HIS A 132 -28.69 -2.49 -49.98
C HIS A 132 -27.51 -2.47 -50.98
N ALA A 133 -27.72 -3.02 -52.18
CA ALA A 133 -26.70 -3.10 -53.23
C ALA A 133 -26.20 -1.72 -53.72
N VAL A 134 -27.04 -0.68 -53.66
CA VAL A 134 -26.65 0.72 -53.95
C VAL A 134 -25.72 1.28 -52.88
N LEU A 135 -26.00 1.03 -51.60
CA LEU A 135 -25.19 1.49 -50.48
C LEU A 135 -23.85 0.72 -50.39
N GLU A 136 -23.89 -0.60 -50.54
CA GLU A 136 -22.70 -1.47 -50.58
C GLU A 136 -21.77 -1.06 -51.73
N ARG A 137 -22.29 -0.94 -52.95
CA ARG A 137 -21.48 -0.53 -54.12
C ARG A 137 -20.85 0.84 -53.95
N TYR A 138 -21.58 1.80 -53.35
CA TYR A 138 -21.05 3.12 -53.06
C TYR A 138 -19.92 3.08 -52.02
N LEU A 139 -20.11 2.34 -50.91
CA LEU A 139 -19.11 2.26 -49.85
C LEU A 139 -17.87 1.46 -50.29
N SER A 140 -18.04 0.31 -50.94
CA SER A 140 -16.93 -0.48 -51.48
C SER A 140 -16.12 0.31 -52.52
N ALA A 141 -16.76 1.12 -53.36
CA ALA A 141 -16.08 1.99 -54.32
C ALA A 141 -15.34 3.18 -53.66
N VAL A 142 -15.73 3.60 -52.45
CA VAL A 142 -15.00 4.60 -51.65
C VAL A 142 -13.84 3.94 -50.90
N LEU A 143 -14.05 2.76 -50.33
CA LEU A 143 -13.08 2.08 -49.46
C LEU A 143 -12.01 1.32 -50.23
N SER A 144 -12.19 1.02 -51.53
CA SER A 144 -11.12 0.50 -52.39
C SER A 144 -9.99 1.51 -52.64
N TYR A 145 -10.19 2.80 -52.37
CA TYR A 145 -9.18 3.84 -52.61
C TYR A 145 -8.27 4.03 -51.38
N SER A 146 -7.11 3.36 -51.42
CA SER A 146 -6.19 3.22 -50.27
C SER A 146 -5.67 4.52 -49.65
N ALA A 147 -5.61 5.62 -50.41
CA ALA A 147 -5.28 6.94 -49.87
C ALA A 147 -6.27 7.47 -48.81
N LEU A 148 -7.42 6.81 -48.62
CA LEU A 148 -8.39 7.10 -47.55
C LEU A 148 -8.22 6.22 -46.31
N TRP A 149 -7.42 5.15 -46.36
CA TRP A 149 -7.31 4.17 -45.26
C TRP A 149 -6.71 4.74 -43.98
N SER A 150 -5.84 5.74 -44.06
CA SER A 150 -5.28 6.48 -42.91
C SER A 150 -6.08 7.74 -42.55
N HIS A 151 -7.13 8.08 -43.31
CA HIS A 151 -7.75 9.40 -43.21
C HIS A 151 -8.67 9.49 -41.97
N PRO A 152 -8.41 10.37 -40.97
CA PRO A 152 -9.08 10.28 -39.66
C PRO A 152 -10.61 10.40 -39.68
N ARG A 153 -11.20 11.14 -40.64
CA ARG A 153 -12.66 11.19 -40.76
C ARG A 153 -13.28 9.90 -41.31
N VAL A 154 -12.58 9.17 -42.16
CA VAL A 154 -13.04 7.89 -42.73
C VAL A 154 -12.99 6.84 -41.64
N LEU A 155 -11.85 6.71 -40.97
CA LEU A 155 -11.68 5.84 -39.81
C LEU A 155 -12.71 6.15 -38.69
N SER A 156 -12.98 7.43 -38.40
CA SER A 156 -14.03 7.81 -37.44
C SER A 156 -15.48 7.58 -37.90
N PHE A 157 -15.71 7.36 -39.20
CA PHE A 157 -17.00 6.96 -39.77
C PHE A 157 -17.16 5.43 -39.75
N LEU A 158 -16.06 4.70 -39.97
CA LEU A 158 -15.98 3.24 -39.87
C LEU A 158 -15.86 2.75 -38.41
N GLU A 159 -15.97 3.64 -37.42
CA GLU A 159 -15.77 3.35 -35.99
C GLU A 159 -14.42 2.68 -35.67
N TYR A 160 -13.40 2.86 -36.52
CA TYR A 160 -12.08 2.24 -36.39
C TYR A 160 -11.14 3.18 -35.64
N GLY A 161 -11.05 3.07 -34.30
CA GLY A 161 -10.06 3.78 -33.47
C GLY A 161 -8.74 3.03 -33.32
N ALA A 162 -7.73 3.68 -32.72
CA ALA A 162 -6.38 3.14 -32.56
C ALA A 162 -6.29 1.81 -31.78
N LEU A 163 -7.26 1.54 -30.89
CA LEU A 163 -7.31 0.32 -30.09
C LEU A 163 -8.43 -0.64 -30.51
N ARG A 164 -9.01 -0.50 -31.71
CA ARG A 164 -10.23 -1.27 -32.07
C ARG A 164 -10.04 -2.78 -31.97
N PHE A 165 -8.91 -3.26 -32.45
CA PHE A 165 -8.52 -4.67 -32.52
C PHE A 165 -7.18 -4.92 -31.81
N ASP A 166 -6.90 -4.19 -30.71
CA ASP A 166 -5.70 -4.43 -29.91
C ASP A 166 -5.84 -5.77 -29.15
N PRO A 167 -4.93 -6.74 -29.35
CA PRO A 167 -5.08 -8.09 -28.81
C PRO A 167 -4.98 -8.17 -27.29
N HIS A 168 -4.51 -7.14 -26.60
CA HIS A 168 -4.44 -7.07 -25.13
C HIS A 168 -5.71 -6.48 -24.53
N TYR A 169 -6.26 -5.42 -25.13
CA TYR A 169 -7.49 -4.78 -24.66
C TYR A 169 -8.77 -5.43 -25.22
N GLY A 170 -8.62 -6.36 -26.17
CA GLY A 170 -9.70 -7.08 -26.86
C GLY A 170 -10.46 -6.22 -27.87
N ASP A 171 -11.32 -6.83 -28.67
CA ASP A 171 -12.10 -6.10 -29.69
C ASP A 171 -13.06 -5.07 -29.06
N SER A 172 -13.21 -3.92 -29.72
CA SER A 172 -14.22 -2.92 -29.34
C SER A 172 -15.61 -3.33 -29.79
N LEU A 173 -16.55 -3.35 -28.84
CA LEU A 173 -17.96 -3.65 -29.10
C LEU A 173 -18.63 -2.50 -29.89
N VAL A 174 -18.38 -1.26 -29.49
CA VAL A 174 -18.82 -0.02 -30.16
C VAL A 174 -17.78 1.07 -29.97
N GLU A 175 -17.60 1.95 -30.97
CA GLU A 175 -16.83 3.18 -30.81
C GLU A 175 -17.60 4.41 -31.35
N GLY A 176 -17.23 5.63 -30.96
CA GLY A 176 -17.84 6.82 -31.60
C GLY A 176 -17.67 8.18 -30.90
N TRP A 177 -17.99 9.23 -31.65
CA TRP A 177 -17.94 10.63 -31.19
C TRP A 177 -19.18 11.07 -30.39
N VAL A 178 -19.11 10.89 -29.07
CA VAL A 178 -20.12 11.33 -28.08
C VAL A 178 -19.77 12.70 -27.47
N LYS A 179 -20.72 13.35 -26.79
CA LYS A 179 -20.40 14.32 -25.72
C LYS A 179 -20.64 13.64 -24.37
N MET A 180 -19.76 13.83 -23.39
CA MET A 180 -19.96 13.27 -22.05
C MET A 180 -19.80 14.29 -20.92
N ARG A 181 -20.51 14.07 -19.80
CA ARG A 181 -20.32 14.77 -18.51
C ARG A 181 -20.21 13.74 -17.39
N TYR A 182 -19.11 13.79 -16.63
CA TYR A 182 -18.94 13.01 -15.40
C TYR A 182 -19.54 13.79 -14.21
N VAL A 183 -20.43 13.16 -13.44
CA VAL A 183 -21.13 13.77 -12.30
C VAL A 183 -20.87 12.92 -11.04
N PRO A 184 -19.92 13.32 -10.17
CA PRO A 184 -19.62 12.58 -8.94
C PRO A 184 -20.83 12.45 -8.02
N SER A 185 -21.05 11.25 -7.46
CA SER A 185 -22.10 10.98 -6.48
C SER A 185 -21.75 11.59 -5.13
N ARG A 186 -22.58 12.49 -4.61
CA ARG A 186 -22.40 13.07 -3.27
C ARG A 186 -22.53 12.06 -2.12
N LYS A 187 -23.10 10.87 -2.38
CA LYS A 187 -23.10 9.76 -1.41
C LYS A 187 -21.68 9.27 -1.07
N GLY A 188 -20.71 9.47 -1.97
CA GLY A 188 -19.30 9.11 -1.74
C GLY A 188 -18.47 10.14 -0.93
N THR A 189 -19.10 11.18 -0.38
CA THR A 189 -18.39 12.27 0.34
C THR A 189 -18.96 12.52 1.73
N LEU A 190 -18.81 11.55 2.65
CA LEU A 190 -19.10 11.62 4.10
C LEU A 190 -20.54 11.95 4.53
N HIS A 191 -21.40 12.41 3.63
CA HIS A 191 -22.76 12.86 3.93
C HIS A 191 -23.77 11.83 3.44
N GLY A 192 -24.00 10.80 4.25
CA GLY A 192 -25.20 10.00 4.12
C GLY A 192 -26.40 10.83 4.55
N HIS A 193 -27.35 11.07 3.64
CA HIS A 193 -28.81 11.10 3.84
C HIS A 193 -29.51 11.43 2.49
N HIS A 194 -30.83 11.46 2.52
CA HIS A 194 -31.78 11.23 1.43
C HIS A 194 -31.66 12.09 0.14
N SER A 195 -32.21 11.54 -0.96
CA SER A 195 -32.82 12.26 -2.10
C SER A 195 -32.06 13.41 -2.80
N PHE A 196 -30.73 13.45 -2.77
CA PHE A 196 -29.93 14.51 -3.44
C PHE A 196 -30.15 14.69 -4.96
N ILE A 197 -30.77 13.70 -5.64
CA ILE A 197 -31.18 13.82 -7.04
C ILE A 197 -32.19 14.97 -7.19
N GLY A 198 -33.14 15.13 -6.26
CA GLY A 198 -34.08 16.26 -6.28
C GLY A 198 -33.37 17.61 -6.15
N PHE A 199 -32.66 17.82 -5.03
CA PHE A 199 -32.22 19.16 -4.62
C PHE A 199 -31.14 19.81 -5.51
N ARG A 200 -30.40 19.02 -6.29
CA ARG A 200 -29.44 19.56 -7.29
C ARG A 200 -30.06 19.72 -8.67
N PHE A 201 -31.00 18.86 -9.07
CA PHE A 201 -31.79 19.09 -10.28
C PHE A 201 -32.69 20.31 -10.11
N THR A 202 -33.34 20.52 -8.95
CA THR A 202 -34.09 21.75 -8.71
C THR A 202 -33.20 22.97 -8.73
N LYS A 203 -31.98 22.96 -8.16
CA LYS A 203 -31.09 24.13 -8.28
C LYS A 203 -30.63 24.40 -9.72
N ASP A 204 -30.14 23.40 -10.45
CA ASP A 204 -29.69 23.60 -11.84
C ASP A 204 -30.86 23.91 -12.78
N ASN A 205 -32.07 23.37 -12.53
CA ASN A 205 -33.27 23.67 -13.31
C ASN A 205 -33.93 25.01 -12.90
N LEU A 206 -33.90 25.43 -11.63
CA LEU A 206 -34.33 26.77 -11.22
C LEU A 206 -33.38 27.83 -11.77
N ILE A 207 -32.07 27.54 -11.80
CA ILE A 207 -31.11 28.35 -12.55
C ILE A 207 -31.49 28.38 -14.02
N ARG A 208 -31.75 27.24 -14.70
CA ARG A 208 -32.18 27.24 -16.11
C ARG A 208 -33.52 27.93 -16.38
N ILE A 209 -34.48 27.84 -15.46
CA ILE A 209 -35.80 28.47 -15.57
C ILE A 209 -35.66 29.97 -15.35
N ALA A 210 -34.87 30.43 -14.37
CA ALA A 210 -34.52 31.84 -14.26
C ALA A 210 -33.72 32.32 -15.49
N GLU A 211 -32.74 31.53 -15.95
CA GLU A 211 -31.92 31.81 -17.12
C GLU A 211 -32.77 31.91 -18.42
N ALA A 212 -33.82 31.10 -18.55
CA ALA A 212 -34.75 31.11 -19.68
C ALA A 212 -35.83 32.19 -19.55
N SER A 213 -36.41 32.39 -18.37
CA SER A 213 -37.37 33.46 -18.10
C SER A 213 -36.73 34.84 -18.25
N VAL A 214 -35.46 35.01 -17.85
CA VAL A 214 -34.68 36.24 -18.13
C VAL A 214 -34.43 36.39 -19.64
N ALA A 215 -34.13 35.31 -20.37
CA ALA A 215 -33.98 35.38 -21.83
C ALA A 215 -35.31 35.75 -22.53
N VAL A 216 -36.43 35.17 -22.12
CA VAL A 216 -37.78 35.50 -22.64
C VAL A 216 -38.19 36.92 -22.25
N ALA A 217 -37.87 37.36 -21.03
CA ALA A 217 -38.11 38.72 -20.58
C ALA A 217 -37.32 39.73 -21.42
N LEU A 218 -36.02 39.50 -21.64
CA LEU A 218 -35.14 40.40 -22.37
C LEU A 218 -35.32 40.37 -23.90
N CYS A 219 -35.68 39.22 -24.49
CA CYS A 219 -35.79 39.07 -25.95
C CYS A 219 -37.22 39.20 -26.49
N ILE A 220 -38.25 39.11 -25.64
CA ILE A 220 -39.66 39.17 -26.06
C ILE A 220 -40.42 40.25 -25.28
N PHE A 221 -40.53 40.15 -23.95
CA PHE A 221 -41.36 41.09 -23.18
C PHE A 221 -40.82 42.52 -23.16
N ILE A 222 -39.53 42.72 -22.91
CA ILE A 222 -38.93 44.05 -22.85
C ILE A 222 -38.98 44.75 -24.23
N PRO A 223 -38.62 44.10 -25.36
CA PRO A 223 -38.84 44.66 -26.69
C PRO A 223 -40.30 44.99 -26.98
N LEU A 224 -41.25 44.11 -26.64
CA LEU A 224 -42.69 44.40 -26.80
C LEU A 224 -43.16 45.56 -25.91
N MET A 225 -42.67 45.67 -24.68
CA MET A 225 -43.06 46.73 -23.74
C MET A 225 -42.46 48.08 -24.15
N VAL A 226 -41.20 48.10 -24.60
CA VAL A 226 -40.54 49.28 -25.20
C VAL A 226 -41.27 49.70 -26.46
N PHE A 227 -41.59 48.78 -27.37
CA PHE A 227 -42.34 49.07 -28.61
C PHE A 227 -43.74 49.63 -28.30
N ARG A 228 -44.48 49.02 -27.37
CA ARG A 228 -45.81 49.49 -26.95
C ARG A 228 -45.74 50.86 -26.28
N TRP A 229 -44.72 51.12 -25.46
CA TRP A 229 -44.47 52.43 -24.85
C TRP A 229 -44.07 53.49 -25.89
N PHE A 230 -43.26 53.14 -26.88
CA PHE A 230 -42.90 54.01 -28.01
C PHE A 230 -44.14 54.47 -28.79
N LEU A 231 -45.03 53.54 -29.13
CA LEU A 231 -46.34 53.84 -29.74
C LEU A 231 -47.24 54.72 -28.86
N THR A 232 -47.04 54.74 -27.53
CA THR A 232 -47.80 55.59 -26.62
C THR A 232 -47.22 57.02 -26.54
N ILE A 233 -45.92 57.18 -26.77
CA ILE A 233 -45.26 58.50 -26.85
C ILE A 233 -45.45 59.14 -28.22
N GLU A 234 -45.36 58.35 -29.30
CA GLU A 234 -45.54 58.80 -30.68
C GLU A 234 -46.95 59.37 -30.95
N SER A 235 -47.95 58.92 -30.19
CA SER A 235 -49.31 59.46 -30.20
C SER A 235 -49.52 60.72 -29.35
N GLN A 236 -48.50 61.21 -28.62
CA GLN A 236 -48.63 62.41 -27.77
C GLN A 236 -47.59 63.52 -28.01
N TYR A 237 -46.35 63.23 -28.44
CA TYR A 237 -45.33 64.27 -28.65
C TYR A 237 -44.46 64.06 -29.91
N ARG A 238 -44.20 65.18 -30.62
CA ARG A 238 -43.28 65.21 -31.77
C ARG A 238 -41.84 64.93 -31.32
N VAL A 239 -41.25 63.86 -31.85
CA VAL A 239 -39.89 63.42 -31.54
C VAL A 239 -38.86 64.36 -32.21
N ALA A 240 -38.42 65.39 -31.49
CA ALA A 240 -37.43 66.36 -31.96
C ALA A 240 -36.21 66.56 -31.02
N ASN A 241 -36.28 66.10 -29.76
CA ASN A 241 -35.21 66.26 -28.77
C ASN A 241 -35.13 65.03 -27.84
N MET A 242 -34.50 63.95 -28.30
CA MET A 242 -34.06 62.85 -27.43
C MET A 242 -32.55 62.94 -27.23
N SER A 243 -32.10 62.95 -25.97
CA SER A 243 -30.69 63.15 -25.63
C SER A 243 -29.85 61.89 -25.84
N THR A 244 -28.56 62.08 -26.19
CA THR A 244 -27.63 61.02 -26.59
C THR A 244 -27.48 59.88 -25.56
N GLY A 245 -27.65 60.20 -24.26
CA GLY A 245 -27.63 59.20 -23.18
C GLY A 245 -28.72 58.13 -23.30
N TYR A 246 -29.88 58.45 -23.91
CA TYR A 246 -30.96 57.49 -24.09
C TYR A 246 -30.58 56.38 -25.08
N ILE A 247 -29.88 56.73 -26.16
CA ILE A 247 -29.36 55.76 -27.14
C ILE A 247 -28.32 54.85 -26.47
N VAL A 248 -27.40 55.42 -25.66
CA VAL A 248 -26.39 54.64 -24.92
C VAL A 248 -27.03 53.65 -23.94
N ILE A 249 -28.06 54.04 -23.19
CA ILE A 249 -28.76 53.15 -22.26
C ILE A 249 -29.49 52.03 -23.01
N ALA A 250 -30.19 52.33 -24.12
CA ALA A 250 -30.83 51.32 -24.96
C ALA A 250 -29.82 50.34 -25.59
N SER A 251 -28.65 50.83 -26.02
CA SER A 251 -27.54 49.99 -26.51
C SER A 251 -26.93 49.12 -25.41
N MET A 252 -26.80 49.61 -24.19
CA MET A 252 -26.30 48.82 -23.05
C MET A 252 -27.27 47.69 -22.68
N ILE A 253 -28.58 47.98 -22.65
CA ILE A 253 -29.62 47.00 -22.33
C ILE A 253 -29.74 45.93 -23.42
N SER A 254 -29.57 46.27 -24.70
CA SER A 254 -29.57 45.30 -25.82
C SER A 254 -28.26 44.51 -25.96
N ALA A 255 -27.13 45.02 -25.43
CA ALA A 255 -25.87 44.28 -25.38
C ALA A 255 -25.84 43.16 -24.31
N LEU A 256 -26.60 43.30 -23.21
CA LEU A 256 -26.65 42.30 -22.14
C LEU A 256 -27.15 40.92 -22.61
N PRO A 257 -28.26 40.79 -23.37
CA PRO A 257 -28.68 39.54 -24.01
C PRO A 257 -27.60 38.91 -24.89
N ILE A 258 -26.81 39.71 -25.61
CA ILE A 258 -25.74 39.22 -26.50
C ILE A 258 -24.58 38.66 -25.66
N LEU A 259 -24.11 39.41 -24.65
CA LEU A 259 -23.07 38.94 -23.73
C LEU A 259 -23.50 37.66 -22.98
N TYR A 260 -24.76 37.60 -22.59
CA TYR A 260 -25.36 36.46 -21.91
C TYR A 260 -25.53 35.23 -22.83
N PHE A 261 -26.00 35.43 -24.07
CA PHE A 261 -26.02 34.40 -25.11
C PHE A 261 -24.60 33.90 -25.42
N LEU A 262 -23.60 34.79 -25.45
CA LEU A 262 -22.18 34.42 -25.58
C LEU A 262 -21.68 33.60 -24.38
N VAL A 263 -22.14 33.85 -23.15
CA VAL A 263 -21.85 33.00 -21.98
C VAL A 263 -22.54 31.63 -22.09
N ILE A 264 -23.77 31.55 -22.61
CA ILE A 264 -24.47 30.29 -22.89
C ILE A 264 -23.75 29.50 -23.99
N MET A 265 -23.39 30.15 -25.10
CA MET A 265 -22.55 29.57 -26.15
C MET A 265 -21.20 29.11 -25.61
N TYR A 266 -20.53 29.89 -24.76
CA TYR A 266 -19.27 29.51 -24.12
C TYR A 266 -19.44 28.28 -23.23
N ARG A 267 -20.51 28.21 -22.41
CA ARG A 267 -20.86 27.01 -21.62
C ARG A 267 -21.24 25.80 -22.49
N PHE A 268 -21.74 26.01 -23.71
CA PHE A 268 -22.00 24.96 -24.69
C PHE A 268 -20.72 24.49 -25.40
N LEU A 269 -19.82 25.42 -25.76
CA LEU A 269 -18.50 25.16 -26.35
C LEU A 269 -17.54 24.44 -25.37
N LEU A 270 -17.72 24.63 -24.06
CA LEU A 270 -17.01 23.86 -23.03
C LEU A 270 -17.38 22.36 -23.02
N ARG A 271 -18.47 21.93 -23.69
CA ARG A 271 -18.87 20.52 -23.81
C ARG A 271 -18.01 19.80 -24.87
N ARG A 272 -16.86 19.29 -24.44
CA ARG A 272 -15.93 18.56 -25.33
C ARG A 272 -16.57 17.26 -25.86
N ARG A 273 -16.40 17.01 -27.16
CA ARG A 273 -16.60 15.67 -27.72
C ARG A 273 -15.48 14.76 -27.24
N ARG A 274 -15.78 13.46 -27.09
CA ARG A 274 -14.83 12.39 -26.78
C ARG A 274 -15.03 11.26 -27.78
N TRP A 275 -13.94 10.57 -28.13
CA TRP A 275 -14.06 9.27 -28.76
C TRP A 275 -14.32 8.25 -27.65
N MET A 276 -15.53 7.69 -27.62
CA MET A 276 -15.91 6.63 -26.69
C MET A 276 -15.54 5.28 -27.29
N VAL A 277 -15.07 4.36 -26.46
CA VAL A 277 -14.82 2.95 -26.82
C VAL A 277 -15.46 2.08 -25.75
N VAL A 278 -16.28 1.12 -26.15
CA VAL A 278 -16.86 0.10 -25.26
C VAL A 278 -16.07 -1.20 -25.44
N LYS A 279 -15.41 -1.65 -24.38
CA LYS A 279 -14.74 -2.96 -24.28
C LYS A 279 -15.57 -3.91 -23.43
N ALA A 280 -15.25 -5.21 -23.46
CA ALA A 280 -15.94 -6.24 -22.71
C ALA A 280 -16.04 -5.97 -21.19
N SER A 281 -15.07 -5.25 -20.57
CA SER A 281 -15.07 -5.00 -19.11
C SER A 281 -15.02 -3.51 -18.70
N CYS A 282 -15.11 -2.56 -19.64
CA CYS A 282 -15.10 -1.13 -19.35
C CYS A 282 -15.61 -0.22 -20.51
N ILE A 283 -15.94 1.04 -20.20
CA ILE A 283 -16.04 2.13 -21.18
C ILE A 283 -14.81 3.05 -21.03
N ALA A 284 -14.13 3.36 -22.14
CA ALA A 284 -13.01 4.29 -22.20
C ALA A 284 -13.36 5.54 -23.04
N PHE A 285 -12.80 6.70 -22.68
CA PHE A 285 -13.04 7.98 -23.36
C PHE A 285 -11.74 8.72 -23.70
N PHE A 286 -11.46 8.87 -24.99
CA PHE A 286 -10.24 9.42 -25.55
C PHE A 286 -10.40 10.87 -26.05
N ASP A 287 -9.28 11.59 -26.18
CA ASP A 287 -9.27 12.98 -26.66
C ASP A 287 -9.37 13.06 -28.19
N ASP A 288 -8.71 12.14 -28.91
CA ASP A 288 -8.77 11.94 -30.36
C ASP A 288 -8.93 10.46 -30.69
N VAL A 289 -9.44 10.14 -31.87
CA VAL A 289 -9.66 8.75 -32.36
C VAL A 289 -8.36 7.93 -32.49
N ARG A 290 -7.21 8.61 -32.61
CA ARG A 290 -5.86 8.03 -32.62
C ARG A 290 -5.21 7.85 -31.24
N SER A 291 -5.84 8.33 -30.18
CA SER A 291 -5.22 8.28 -28.85
C SER A 291 -5.22 6.85 -28.32
N THR A 292 -4.05 6.28 -28.02
CA THR A 292 -3.91 5.03 -27.27
C THR A 292 -4.10 5.24 -25.75
N GLN A 293 -3.85 6.44 -25.24
CA GLN A 293 -4.05 6.80 -23.83
C GLN A 293 -5.44 7.42 -23.58
N PRO A 294 -6.32 6.80 -22.76
CA PRO A 294 -7.64 7.34 -22.45
C PRO A 294 -7.57 8.51 -21.46
N SER A 295 -8.56 9.40 -21.53
CA SER A 295 -8.74 10.49 -20.57
C SER A 295 -9.54 10.09 -19.34
N HIS A 296 -10.49 9.15 -19.50
CA HIS A 296 -11.35 8.60 -18.46
C HIS A 296 -11.66 7.15 -18.81
N VAL A 297 -11.75 6.28 -17.81
CA VAL A 297 -12.21 4.89 -17.95
C VAL A 297 -13.20 4.59 -16.82
N ILE A 298 -14.26 3.84 -17.15
CA ILE A 298 -15.28 3.33 -16.24
C ILE A 298 -15.22 1.81 -16.29
N LEU A 299 -14.70 1.17 -15.24
CA LEU A 299 -14.69 -0.28 -15.12
C LEU A 299 -16.11 -0.79 -14.81
N PHE A 300 -16.49 -1.90 -15.46
CA PHE A 300 -17.71 -2.63 -15.11
C PHE A 300 -17.57 -3.28 -13.73
N GLN A 301 -18.64 -3.16 -12.95
CA GLN A 301 -18.74 -3.52 -11.54
C GLN A 301 -20.22 -3.79 -11.17
N PRO A 302 -20.52 -4.45 -10.04
CA PRO A 302 -21.91 -4.73 -9.66
C PRO A 302 -22.70 -3.45 -9.37
N ASN A 303 -24.02 -3.51 -9.53
CA ASN A 303 -24.97 -2.39 -9.34
C ASN A 303 -24.85 -1.24 -10.37
N MET A 304 -24.21 -1.46 -11.52
CA MET A 304 -24.28 -0.51 -12.64
C MET A 304 -25.66 -0.54 -13.31
N THR A 305 -26.18 0.63 -13.70
CA THR A 305 -27.50 0.76 -14.33
C THR A 305 -27.51 1.83 -15.43
N THR A 306 -28.36 1.65 -16.45
CA THR A 306 -28.66 2.68 -17.46
C THR A 306 -30.02 3.29 -17.23
N THR A 307 -30.17 4.59 -17.50
CA THR A 307 -31.48 5.21 -17.77
C THR A 307 -31.39 6.16 -18.96
N LYS A 308 -32.41 6.16 -19.82
CA LYS A 308 -32.50 7.12 -20.93
C LYS A 308 -32.90 8.50 -20.42
N SER A 309 -32.26 9.55 -20.95
CA SER A 309 -32.69 10.93 -20.78
C SER A 309 -34.05 11.11 -21.48
N THR A 310 -35.08 11.54 -20.75
CA THR A 310 -36.36 11.93 -21.35
C THR A 310 -36.85 13.26 -20.79
N LEU A 311 -37.37 14.11 -21.67
CA LEU A 311 -37.89 15.44 -21.34
C LEU A 311 -39.01 15.40 -20.29
N VAL A 312 -39.82 14.33 -20.30
CA VAL A 312 -41.06 14.21 -19.51
C VAL A 312 -40.81 13.76 -18.07
N LYS A 313 -39.83 12.88 -17.79
CA LYS A 313 -39.64 12.36 -16.41
C LYS A 313 -38.84 13.28 -15.48
N ASN A 314 -37.92 14.09 -16.01
CA ASN A 314 -36.93 14.82 -15.19
C ASN A 314 -36.75 16.31 -15.57
N GLY A 315 -37.57 16.86 -16.46
CA GLY A 315 -37.53 18.28 -16.86
C GLY A 315 -36.42 18.63 -17.86
N LEU A 316 -35.93 19.87 -17.80
CA LEU A 316 -35.13 20.52 -18.86
C LEU A 316 -33.67 20.01 -18.97
N HIS A 317 -33.51 18.73 -19.30
CA HIS A 317 -32.23 18.06 -19.50
C HIS A 317 -31.36 18.72 -20.60
N TRP A 318 -30.04 18.63 -20.45
CA TRP A 318 -29.10 19.15 -21.47
C TRP A 318 -28.82 18.15 -22.60
N MET A 319 -29.20 16.88 -22.42
CA MET A 319 -29.14 15.80 -23.41
C MET A 319 -30.54 15.56 -23.95
N GLN A 320 -30.69 15.74 -25.25
CA GLN A 320 -31.93 15.42 -25.98
C GLN A 320 -32.04 13.90 -26.15
N ASP A 321 -31.05 13.30 -26.79
CA ASP A 321 -30.92 11.85 -27.00
C ASP A 321 -29.67 11.33 -26.27
N GLY A 322 -29.81 11.00 -24.98
CA GLY A 322 -28.68 10.64 -24.14
C GLY A 322 -28.95 9.55 -23.10
N LEU A 323 -27.87 8.97 -22.60
CA LEU A 323 -27.84 7.85 -21.66
C LEU A 323 -27.17 8.29 -20.34
N HIS A 324 -27.77 7.92 -19.21
CA HIS A 324 -27.16 8.04 -17.89
C HIS A 324 -26.67 6.68 -17.45
N VAL A 325 -25.35 6.48 -17.43
CA VAL A 325 -24.68 5.30 -16.86
C VAL A 325 -24.39 5.59 -15.39
N THR A 326 -25.10 4.93 -14.49
CA THR A 326 -24.94 5.11 -13.03
C THR A 326 -24.04 4.03 -12.46
N THR A 327 -23.10 4.44 -11.61
CA THR A 327 -22.19 3.60 -10.83
C THR A 327 -22.29 4.00 -9.34
N PRO A 328 -21.74 3.21 -8.40
CA PRO A 328 -21.67 3.62 -6.99
C PRO A 328 -20.96 4.98 -6.79
N ALA A 329 -19.92 5.26 -7.59
CA ALA A 329 -19.12 6.48 -7.51
C ALA A 329 -19.78 7.72 -8.16
N ALA A 330 -20.52 7.55 -9.26
CA ALA A 330 -20.92 8.65 -10.12
C ALA A 330 -22.06 8.32 -11.09
N ILE A 331 -22.66 9.36 -11.66
CA ILE A 331 -23.48 9.27 -12.87
C ILE A 331 -22.64 9.80 -14.03
N VAL A 332 -22.55 9.06 -15.13
CA VAL A 332 -21.90 9.49 -16.36
C VAL A 332 -22.97 9.68 -17.43
N GLU A 333 -23.04 10.89 -17.94
CA GLU A 333 -24.07 11.36 -18.85
C GLU A 333 -23.49 11.43 -20.26
N ILE A 334 -24.07 10.71 -21.23
CA ILE A 334 -23.52 10.53 -22.57
C ILE A 334 -24.58 10.93 -23.63
N ASP A 335 -24.30 11.96 -24.41
CA ASP A 335 -25.15 12.49 -25.50
C ASP A 335 -24.68 11.93 -26.86
N PHE A 336 -25.58 11.19 -27.52
CA PHE A 336 -25.35 10.49 -28.78
C PHE A 336 -25.90 11.25 -30.01
N LYS A 337 -26.59 12.37 -29.82
CA LYS A 337 -27.32 13.15 -30.85
C LYS A 337 -28.52 12.45 -31.52
N HIS A 338 -28.64 11.12 -31.46
CA HIS A 338 -29.72 10.34 -32.07
C HIS A 338 -30.20 9.24 -31.10
N MET A 339 -31.52 9.13 -30.88
CA MET A 339 -32.11 8.17 -29.94
C MET A 339 -31.87 6.70 -30.35
N GLY A 340 -31.70 6.43 -31.65
CA GLY A 340 -31.32 5.10 -32.16
C GLY A 340 -29.95 4.66 -31.65
N ASP A 341 -28.92 5.51 -31.78
CA ASP A 341 -27.56 5.25 -31.31
C ASP A 341 -27.53 5.05 -29.79
N ALA A 342 -28.23 5.92 -29.04
CA ALA A 342 -28.36 5.80 -27.58
C ALA A 342 -29.06 4.49 -27.13
N THR A 343 -30.04 4.01 -27.92
CA THR A 343 -30.78 2.76 -27.63
C THR A 343 -29.93 1.54 -27.93
N TYR A 344 -29.20 1.53 -29.05
CA TYR A 344 -28.27 0.47 -29.41
C TYR A 344 -27.13 0.34 -28.38
N VAL A 345 -26.52 1.46 -27.97
CA VAL A 345 -25.46 1.44 -26.96
C VAL A 345 -26.00 1.01 -25.58
N GLU A 346 -27.25 1.33 -25.23
CA GLU A 346 -27.86 0.77 -24.01
C GLU A 346 -27.96 -0.77 -24.08
N GLN A 347 -28.36 -1.34 -25.22
CA GLN A 347 -28.43 -2.79 -25.41
C GLN A 347 -27.04 -3.44 -25.31
N VAL A 348 -26.04 -2.87 -26.01
CA VAL A 348 -24.64 -3.36 -25.95
C VAL A 348 -24.08 -3.28 -24.53
N LEU A 349 -24.35 -2.20 -23.79
CA LEU A 349 -23.89 -2.08 -22.40
C LEU A 349 -24.58 -3.09 -21.47
N LYS A 350 -25.89 -3.33 -21.62
CA LYS A 350 -26.59 -4.36 -20.83
C LYS A 350 -26.06 -5.76 -21.10
N GLN A 351 -25.79 -6.09 -22.37
CA GLN A 351 -25.20 -7.37 -22.75
C GLN A 351 -23.78 -7.51 -22.19
N ALA A 352 -22.91 -6.51 -22.42
CA ALA A 352 -21.55 -6.51 -21.91
C ALA A 352 -21.48 -6.51 -20.36
N TRP A 353 -22.49 -5.98 -19.67
CA TRP A 353 -22.61 -6.11 -18.20
C TRP A 353 -23.11 -7.48 -17.76
N HIS A 354 -23.85 -8.22 -18.58
CA HIS A 354 -24.22 -9.60 -18.28
C HIS A 354 -23.00 -10.53 -18.45
N ASP A 355 -22.27 -10.37 -19.56
CA ASP A 355 -21.15 -11.24 -19.94
C ASP A 355 -19.86 -10.96 -19.16
N CYS A 356 -19.71 -9.75 -18.60
CA CYS A 356 -18.53 -9.35 -17.83
C CYS A 356 -18.55 -9.94 -16.41
N ALA A 357 -17.73 -10.95 -16.14
CA ALA A 357 -17.59 -11.59 -14.82
C ALA A 357 -17.56 -10.61 -13.63
N TYR A 358 -16.87 -9.47 -13.74
CA TYR A 358 -16.75 -8.46 -12.67
C TYR A 358 -18.05 -7.71 -12.30
N THR A 359 -19.19 -7.98 -12.92
CA THR A 359 -20.51 -7.45 -12.50
C THR A 359 -21.28 -8.44 -11.63
N GLN A 360 -20.92 -9.73 -11.70
CA GLN A 360 -21.60 -10.85 -11.07
C GLN A 360 -21.16 -11.02 -9.60
N PRO A 361 -21.95 -11.68 -8.74
CA PRO A 361 -21.51 -12.08 -7.41
C PRO A 361 -20.52 -13.25 -7.46
N HIS A 362 -19.53 -13.26 -6.57
CA HIS A 362 -18.49 -14.30 -6.47
C HIS A 362 -18.34 -14.83 -5.03
N ARG A 363 -17.59 -15.93 -4.88
CA ARG A 363 -17.16 -16.48 -3.58
C ARG A 363 -16.53 -15.38 -2.71
N HIS A 364 -16.76 -15.45 -1.39
CA HIS A 364 -16.38 -14.43 -0.40
C HIS A 364 -16.97 -13.02 -0.65
N ASN A 365 -17.97 -12.87 -1.53
CA ASN A 365 -18.48 -11.58 -2.00
C ASN A 365 -17.41 -10.67 -2.66
N SER A 366 -16.39 -11.26 -3.30
CA SER A 366 -15.34 -10.51 -3.99
C SER A 366 -15.83 -9.83 -5.28
N PHE A 367 -15.15 -8.75 -5.68
CA PHE A 367 -15.25 -8.21 -7.04
C PHE A 367 -14.67 -9.12 -8.13
N ALA A 368 -13.81 -10.08 -7.77
CA ALA A 368 -13.09 -10.95 -8.69
C ALA A 368 -13.61 -12.40 -8.62
N PRO A 369 -13.72 -13.09 -9.76
CA PRO A 369 -14.04 -14.52 -9.79
C PRO A 369 -12.88 -15.35 -9.24
N MET A 370 -13.17 -16.58 -8.82
CA MET A 370 -12.13 -17.59 -8.64
C MET A 370 -11.55 -17.97 -10.01
N ARG A 371 -10.23 -18.01 -10.10
CA ARG A 371 -9.44 -18.43 -11.27
C ARG A 371 -8.98 -19.88 -11.04
N PRO A 372 -9.36 -20.85 -11.89
CA PRO A 372 -8.91 -22.22 -11.74
C PRO A 372 -7.42 -22.35 -12.07
N SER A 373 -6.75 -23.35 -11.49
CA SER A 373 -5.34 -23.65 -11.74
C SER A 373 -4.97 -23.86 -13.20
N VAL A 374 -5.91 -24.38 -14.00
CA VAL A 374 -5.88 -24.38 -15.46
C VAL A 374 -7.19 -23.76 -15.96
N GLY A 375 -7.09 -22.63 -16.67
CA GLY A 375 -8.23 -21.94 -17.28
C GLY A 375 -8.44 -22.31 -18.75
N PRO A 376 -9.39 -21.63 -19.43
CA PRO A 376 -9.57 -21.76 -20.87
C PRO A 376 -8.29 -21.49 -21.65
N ASN A 377 -8.13 -22.16 -22.80
CA ASN A 377 -6.92 -22.08 -23.65
C ASN A 377 -5.63 -22.43 -22.88
N ASP A 378 -5.72 -23.40 -21.97
CA ASP A 378 -4.62 -23.92 -21.12
C ASP A 378 -3.88 -22.85 -20.29
N GLN A 379 -4.50 -21.70 -20.05
CA GLN A 379 -3.92 -20.62 -19.24
C GLN A 379 -3.82 -21.03 -17.77
N THR A 380 -2.62 -21.43 -17.34
CA THR A 380 -2.36 -21.84 -15.95
C THR A 380 -2.23 -20.65 -15.02
N ASN A 381 -2.80 -20.75 -13.81
CA ASN A 381 -2.49 -19.85 -12.70
C ASN A 381 -1.46 -20.50 -11.79
N VAL A 382 -0.38 -19.77 -11.49
CA VAL A 382 0.79 -20.27 -10.74
C VAL A 382 1.10 -19.30 -9.61
N ALA A 383 1.43 -19.83 -8.42
CA ALA A 383 1.86 -19.05 -7.27
C ALA A 383 3.21 -19.53 -6.73
N GLN A 384 4.03 -18.60 -6.25
CA GLN A 384 5.18 -18.89 -5.38
C GLN A 384 5.03 -18.08 -4.09
N HIS A 385 5.10 -18.75 -2.94
CA HIS A 385 5.24 -18.09 -1.65
C HIS A 385 6.67 -17.55 -1.49
N LEU A 386 6.79 -16.33 -0.98
CA LEU A 386 8.04 -15.62 -0.77
C LEU A 386 8.10 -15.27 0.72
N VAL A 387 9.17 -15.69 1.40
CA VAL A 387 9.37 -15.40 2.83
C VAL A 387 10.48 -14.38 2.98
N ASP A 388 10.25 -13.40 3.84
CA ASP A 388 11.10 -12.24 4.11
C ASP A 388 11.42 -11.35 2.88
N GLY A 389 12.14 -10.26 3.15
CA GLY A 389 12.52 -9.27 2.16
C GLY A 389 13.57 -9.75 1.16
N GLU A 390 14.54 -10.59 1.53
CA GLU A 390 15.63 -10.99 0.63
C GLU A 390 15.13 -11.77 -0.60
N GLU A 391 14.24 -12.76 -0.42
CA GLU A 391 13.61 -13.48 -1.54
C GLU A 391 12.64 -12.55 -2.31
N THR A 392 11.79 -11.82 -1.58
CA THR A 392 10.73 -10.99 -2.17
C THR A 392 11.28 -9.87 -3.06
N PHE A 393 12.22 -9.08 -2.54
CA PHE A 393 12.75 -7.93 -3.27
C PHE A 393 13.67 -8.34 -4.43
N ALA A 394 14.43 -9.43 -4.30
CA ALA A 394 15.18 -10.00 -5.43
C ALA A 394 14.25 -10.43 -6.56
N MET A 395 13.14 -11.09 -6.24
CA MET A 395 12.17 -11.54 -7.25
C MET A 395 11.40 -10.37 -7.91
N MET A 396 11.13 -9.29 -7.16
CA MET A 396 10.61 -8.03 -7.71
C MET A 396 11.61 -7.33 -8.63
N HIS A 397 12.89 -7.23 -8.23
CA HIS A 397 13.98 -6.65 -9.02
C HIS A 397 14.06 -7.29 -10.41
N ASP A 398 14.08 -8.63 -10.43
CA ASP A 398 14.21 -9.42 -11.64
C ASP A 398 13.06 -9.19 -12.64
N HIS A 399 11.83 -9.09 -12.15
CA HIS A 399 10.68 -8.81 -13.00
C HIS A 399 10.59 -7.35 -13.43
N ILE A 400 10.98 -6.38 -12.59
CA ILE A 400 11.09 -4.97 -12.96
C ILE A 400 12.13 -4.75 -14.07
N ARG A 401 13.27 -5.46 -14.04
CA ARG A 401 14.28 -5.40 -15.12
C ARG A 401 13.77 -6.01 -16.43
N ARG A 402 12.92 -7.04 -16.38
CA ARG A 402 12.33 -7.72 -17.55
C ARG A 402 11.08 -7.03 -18.12
N ALA A 403 10.50 -6.06 -17.43
CA ALA A 403 9.27 -5.36 -17.84
C ALA A 403 9.39 -4.71 -19.23
N THR A 404 8.31 -4.82 -20.02
CA THR A 404 8.29 -4.43 -21.45
C THR A 404 7.23 -3.39 -21.81
N ARG A 405 6.15 -3.23 -21.03
CA ARG A 405 5.01 -2.35 -21.35
C ARG A 405 4.54 -1.50 -20.17
N GLU A 406 4.22 -2.11 -19.04
CA GLU A 406 3.61 -1.43 -17.88
C GLU A 406 4.14 -1.95 -16.54
N ILE A 407 4.40 -1.04 -15.59
CA ILE A 407 4.69 -1.39 -14.18
C ILE A 407 3.69 -0.65 -13.31
N PHE A 408 2.97 -1.36 -12.44
CA PHE A 408 2.08 -0.77 -11.44
C PHE A 408 2.60 -1.04 -10.03
N ILE A 409 2.65 -0.03 -9.16
CA ILE A 409 3.10 -0.18 -7.76
C ILE A 409 2.14 0.51 -6.79
N THR A 410 1.73 -0.19 -5.73
CA THR A 410 1.13 0.42 -4.53
C THR A 410 1.96 0.14 -3.30
N GLY A 411 1.93 1.08 -2.37
CA GLY A 411 2.49 0.91 -1.02
C GLY A 411 1.89 1.91 -0.05
N TRP A 412 1.87 1.53 1.21
CA TRP A 412 1.66 2.42 2.34
C TRP A 412 2.89 3.32 2.54
N TRP A 413 4.07 2.79 2.22
CA TRP A 413 5.33 3.53 2.15
C TRP A 413 6.13 3.03 0.94
N ILE A 414 6.81 3.94 0.25
CA ILE A 414 7.75 3.63 -0.83
C ILE A 414 8.99 4.48 -0.60
N SER A 415 10.15 3.85 -0.49
CA SER A 415 11.46 4.49 -0.38
C SER A 415 12.16 4.44 -1.75
N PRO A 416 12.36 5.56 -2.47
CA PRO A 416 12.93 5.53 -3.82
C PRO A 416 14.35 4.99 -3.89
N ASN A 417 15.17 5.32 -2.90
CA ASN A 417 16.60 4.96 -2.81
C ASN A 417 16.82 3.65 -2.04
N TYR A 418 15.88 2.71 -2.16
CA TYR A 418 15.89 1.43 -1.48
C TYR A 418 16.43 0.35 -2.43
N SER A 419 17.58 -0.23 -2.11
CA SER A 419 18.19 -1.34 -2.86
C SER A 419 17.41 -2.62 -2.65
N LEU A 420 16.84 -3.16 -3.74
CA LEU A 420 16.06 -4.41 -3.72
C LEU A 420 16.95 -5.66 -3.57
N VAL A 421 18.23 -5.58 -3.99
CA VAL A 421 19.19 -6.69 -3.89
C VAL A 421 20.43 -6.23 -3.12
N ARG A 422 20.98 -7.12 -2.30
CA ARG A 422 22.08 -6.81 -1.34
C ARG A 422 23.27 -7.77 -1.39
N SER A 423 23.25 -8.72 -2.32
CA SER A 423 24.47 -9.39 -2.80
C SER A 423 25.33 -8.42 -3.62
N GLY A 424 26.55 -8.83 -3.96
CA GLY A 424 27.52 -8.01 -4.70
C GLY A 424 28.11 -6.85 -3.89
N PRO A 425 29.20 -6.21 -4.36
CA PRO A 425 29.81 -5.04 -3.73
C PRO A 425 28.88 -3.80 -3.65
N PRO A 426 29.19 -2.81 -2.79
CA PRO A 426 28.32 -1.65 -2.55
C PRO A 426 27.97 -0.77 -3.75
N HIS A 427 28.65 -0.87 -4.89
CA HIS A 427 28.30 -0.11 -6.09
C HIS A 427 27.19 -0.78 -6.90
N GLU A 428 27.24 -2.11 -7.10
CA GLU A 428 26.18 -2.89 -7.74
C GLU A 428 24.84 -2.73 -7.00
N ARG A 429 24.87 -2.68 -5.66
CA ARG A 429 23.68 -2.44 -4.82
C ARG A 429 22.94 -1.14 -5.16
N LEU A 430 23.65 -0.09 -5.60
CA LEU A 430 23.05 1.19 -5.99
C LEU A 430 22.28 1.09 -7.32
N GLU A 431 22.69 0.22 -8.23
CA GLU A 431 21.96 -0.05 -9.48
C GLU A 431 20.62 -0.75 -9.22
N THR A 432 20.47 -1.37 -8.04
CA THR A 432 19.23 -2.02 -7.60
C THR A 432 18.34 -1.12 -6.74
N GLU A 433 18.67 0.17 -6.57
CA GLU A 433 17.76 1.15 -5.96
C GLU A 433 16.48 1.28 -6.82
N LEU A 434 15.29 1.23 -6.21
CA LEU A 434 13.99 1.29 -6.92
C LEU A 434 13.90 2.43 -7.94
N ALA A 435 14.41 3.62 -7.60
CA ALA A 435 14.43 4.79 -8.48
C ALA A 435 15.30 4.61 -9.73
N VAL A 436 16.36 3.80 -9.67
CA VAL A 436 17.20 3.45 -10.82
C VAL A 436 16.46 2.47 -11.71
N LEU A 437 16.00 1.35 -11.14
CA LEU A 437 15.28 0.29 -11.87
C LEU A 437 14.07 0.81 -12.65
N LEU A 438 13.24 1.66 -12.03
CA LEU A 438 12.07 2.26 -12.67
C LEU A 438 12.42 3.31 -13.73
N LYS A 439 13.54 4.02 -13.56
CA LYS A 439 14.06 4.97 -14.55
C LYS A 439 14.58 4.24 -15.78
N GLU A 440 15.31 3.14 -15.61
CA GLU A 440 15.75 2.29 -16.72
C GLU A 440 14.56 1.70 -17.48
N ALA A 441 13.54 1.19 -16.77
CA ALA A 441 12.31 0.72 -17.40
C ALA A 441 11.63 1.83 -18.22
N ALA A 442 11.49 3.03 -17.64
CA ALA A 442 10.95 4.19 -18.33
C ALA A 442 11.77 4.62 -19.56
N GLN A 443 13.10 4.45 -19.53
CA GLN A 443 14.00 4.67 -20.68
C GLN A 443 13.83 3.60 -21.77
N ARG A 444 13.48 2.36 -21.42
CA ARG A 444 13.04 1.30 -22.36
C ARG A 444 11.62 1.53 -22.91
N GLY A 445 10.92 2.59 -22.50
CA GLY A 445 9.57 2.95 -22.95
C GLY A 445 8.42 2.49 -22.03
N VAL A 446 8.73 1.68 -21.00
CA VAL A 446 7.76 1.09 -20.06
C VAL A 446 7.00 2.18 -19.31
N GLN A 447 5.67 2.08 -19.24
CA GLN A 447 4.81 3.05 -18.54
C GLN A 447 4.66 2.65 -17.06
N VAL A 448 5.33 3.40 -16.18
CA VAL A 448 5.38 3.13 -14.74
C VAL A 448 4.33 3.98 -14.01
N HIS A 449 3.49 3.34 -13.21
CA HIS A 449 2.40 3.98 -12.48
C HIS A 449 2.48 3.64 -10.99
N VAL A 450 2.70 4.65 -10.15
CA VAL A 450 2.90 4.48 -8.70
C VAL A 450 1.78 5.18 -7.93
N LEU A 451 1.04 4.43 -7.10
CA LEU A 451 -0.05 4.93 -6.28
C LEU A 451 0.24 4.68 -4.79
N VAL A 452 0.91 5.64 -4.17
CA VAL A 452 1.33 5.61 -2.76
C VAL A 452 0.28 6.24 -1.84
N TYR A 453 0.20 5.79 -0.60
CA TYR A 453 -0.55 6.49 0.45
C TYR A 453 -0.04 7.93 0.62
N ARG A 454 -0.93 8.88 0.93
CA ARG A 454 -0.59 10.24 1.34
C ARG A 454 -0.73 10.37 2.85
N GLU A 455 0.40 10.48 3.54
CA GLU A 455 0.50 10.53 4.99
C GLU A 455 0.03 11.84 5.63
N HIS A 456 -0.38 11.75 6.91
CA HIS A 456 -0.39 12.90 7.82
C HIS A 456 1.03 13.17 8.32
N LYS A 457 1.72 14.15 7.72
CA LYS A 457 3.13 14.50 8.02
C LYS A 457 3.46 14.89 9.47
N MET A 458 2.46 15.06 10.33
CA MET A 458 2.64 15.32 11.77
C MET A 458 2.60 14.04 12.63
N VAL A 459 2.29 12.89 12.02
CA VAL A 459 2.03 11.61 12.71
C VAL A 459 2.85 10.46 12.11
N LEU A 460 3.28 10.56 10.85
CA LEU A 460 3.94 9.47 10.11
C LEU A 460 5.17 9.97 9.34
N PRO A 461 6.32 9.27 9.41
CA PRO A 461 7.58 9.71 8.82
C PRO A 461 7.71 9.42 7.31
N ASN A 462 6.79 8.66 6.71
CA ASN A 462 6.88 8.04 5.37
C ASN A 462 7.33 8.96 4.23
N ASP A 463 7.05 10.27 4.33
CA ASP A 463 7.25 11.28 3.30
C ASP A 463 6.95 10.82 1.86
N SER A 464 5.69 10.46 1.59
CA SER A 464 5.28 10.12 0.22
C SER A 464 5.47 11.29 -0.76
N ARG A 465 5.67 12.54 -0.27
CA ARG A 465 6.05 13.66 -1.14
C ARG A 465 7.47 13.48 -1.66
N PHE A 466 8.45 13.18 -0.82
CA PHE A 466 9.80 12.81 -1.27
C PHE A 466 9.74 11.64 -2.25
N ALA A 467 8.97 10.58 -1.92
CA ALA A 467 8.79 9.44 -2.81
C ALA A 467 8.28 9.84 -4.21
N LYS A 468 7.29 10.74 -4.28
CA LYS A 468 6.82 11.30 -5.54
C LYS A 468 7.86 12.18 -6.23
N ASP A 469 8.43 13.14 -5.51
CA ASP A 469 9.22 14.22 -6.10
C ASP A 469 10.58 13.68 -6.63
N ILE A 470 11.03 12.49 -6.18
CA ILE A 470 12.15 11.71 -6.75
C ILE A 470 11.72 10.81 -7.92
N LEU A 471 10.65 10.01 -7.78
CA LEU A 471 10.29 8.99 -8.79
C LEU A 471 9.63 9.58 -10.05
N HIS A 472 9.08 10.80 -10.01
CA HIS A 472 8.27 11.32 -11.12
C HIS A 472 9.12 11.82 -12.30
N ALA A 473 9.06 11.07 -13.41
CA ALA A 473 9.83 11.30 -14.64
C ALA A 473 8.95 11.16 -15.90
N PRO A 474 9.45 11.40 -17.13
CA PRO A 474 8.81 10.89 -18.34
C PRO A 474 8.53 9.38 -18.21
N ASN A 475 7.39 8.92 -18.69
CA ASN A 475 6.87 7.55 -18.51
C ASN A 475 6.68 7.07 -17.03
N ILE A 476 7.05 7.85 -16.00
CA ILE A 476 6.80 7.50 -14.58
C ILE A 476 5.79 8.45 -13.94
N HIS A 477 4.60 7.95 -13.66
CA HIS A 477 3.49 8.73 -13.14
C HIS A 477 3.21 8.39 -11.67
N VAL A 478 3.38 9.36 -10.77
CA VAL A 478 3.21 9.15 -9.32
C VAL A 478 2.02 9.94 -8.75
N LEU A 479 1.10 9.21 -8.12
CA LEU A 479 -0.10 9.69 -7.45
C LEU A 479 -0.05 9.36 -5.95
N ARG A 480 -0.54 10.30 -5.13
CA ARG A 480 -0.67 10.17 -3.67
C ARG A 480 -2.12 10.40 -3.24
N HIS A 481 -2.73 9.54 -2.42
CA HIS A 481 -4.13 9.69 -1.98
C HIS A 481 -4.25 9.14 -0.53
N PRO A 482 -5.16 9.63 0.34
CA PRO A 482 -6.20 10.65 0.15
C PRO A 482 -5.71 12.10 0.07
N ASP A 483 -6.47 12.95 -0.61
CA ASP A 483 -6.31 14.39 -0.50
C ASP A 483 -7.19 14.91 0.66
N PHE A 484 -6.58 15.16 1.81
CA PHE A 484 -7.26 15.64 3.03
C PHE A 484 -7.94 17.00 2.82
N VAL A 485 -9.23 17.09 3.16
CA VAL A 485 -10.04 18.32 3.03
C VAL A 485 -10.97 18.47 4.23
N LEU A 486 -10.69 19.45 5.11
CA LEU A 486 -11.49 19.95 6.23
C LEU A 486 -11.91 18.97 7.35
N ILE A 487 -11.98 17.67 7.08
CA ILE A 487 -12.27 16.60 8.05
C ILE A 487 -11.04 15.66 8.07
N PRO A 488 -10.55 15.23 9.25
CA PRO A 488 -9.48 14.24 9.33
C PRO A 488 -9.96 12.89 8.79
N GLN A 489 -9.44 12.49 7.63
CA GLN A 489 -9.50 11.11 7.18
C GLN A 489 -8.40 10.32 7.91
N PHE A 490 -8.78 9.41 8.80
CA PHE A 490 -7.83 8.62 9.59
C PHE A 490 -7.28 7.39 8.85
N TRP A 491 -8.05 6.86 7.90
CA TRP A 491 -7.71 5.62 7.19
C TRP A 491 -6.66 5.80 6.08
N SER A 492 -5.89 4.75 5.83
CA SER A 492 -4.80 4.74 4.86
C SER A 492 -5.05 3.85 3.65
N HIS A 493 -4.13 3.90 2.68
CA HIS A 493 -4.00 2.88 1.65
C HIS A 493 -2.89 1.94 2.10
N HIS A 494 -3.26 0.71 2.44
CA HIS A 494 -2.36 -0.21 3.11
C HIS A 494 -1.94 -1.40 2.22
N GLU A 495 -2.56 -1.58 1.05
CA GLU A 495 -2.14 -2.60 0.08
C GLU A 495 -0.71 -2.39 -0.46
N LYS A 496 0.08 -3.46 -0.47
CA LYS A 496 1.40 -3.52 -1.10
C LYS A 496 1.29 -4.42 -2.33
N ILE A 497 1.59 -3.86 -3.50
CA ILE A 497 1.38 -4.52 -4.79
C ILE A 497 2.50 -4.09 -5.75
N VAL A 498 3.05 -5.04 -6.50
CA VAL A 498 3.77 -4.79 -7.76
C VAL A 498 3.09 -5.59 -8.87
N VAL A 499 2.80 -4.99 -10.02
CA VAL A 499 2.32 -5.70 -11.22
C VAL A 499 3.22 -5.34 -12.40
N ILE A 500 3.61 -6.35 -13.18
CA ILE A 500 4.48 -6.24 -14.34
C ILE A 500 3.71 -6.75 -15.57
N ASP A 501 3.59 -5.90 -16.59
CA ASP A 501 2.94 -6.14 -17.88
C ASP A 501 1.52 -6.76 -17.82
N GLN A 502 0.84 -6.61 -16.67
CA GLN A 502 -0.42 -7.30 -16.32
C GLN A 502 -0.35 -8.86 -16.42
N THR A 503 0.85 -9.44 -16.47
CA THR A 503 1.11 -10.88 -16.57
C THR A 503 1.63 -11.50 -15.26
N THR A 504 2.42 -10.74 -14.50
CA THR A 504 2.94 -11.13 -13.18
C THR A 504 2.52 -10.11 -12.13
N ALA A 505 2.09 -10.57 -10.96
CA ALA A 505 1.74 -9.73 -9.83
C ALA A 505 2.42 -10.20 -8.53
N PHE A 506 2.58 -9.30 -7.59
CA PHE A 506 3.09 -9.53 -6.24
C PHE A 506 2.08 -8.96 -5.23
N VAL A 507 1.71 -9.76 -4.23
CA VAL A 507 0.75 -9.40 -3.17
C VAL A 507 1.24 -9.93 -1.81
N GLY A 508 1.24 -9.11 -0.76
CA GLY A 508 1.68 -9.51 0.58
C GLY A 508 1.81 -8.34 1.57
N GLY A 509 2.57 -8.57 2.65
CA GLY A 509 2.78 -7.60 3.74
C GLY A 509 3.94 -6.62 3.52
N LEU A 510 4.92 -6.95 2.67
CA LEU A 510 6.12 -6.12 2.45
C LEU A 510 5.86 -4.87 1.59
N ASP A 511 6.09 -3.69 2.16
CA ASP A 511 6.28 -2.42 1.44
C ASP A 511 7.72 -2.32 0.89
N ILE A 512 7.94 -1.70 -0.28
CA ILE A 512 9.30 -1.39 -0.77
C ILE A 512 9.84 -0.15 0.00
N ALA A 513 10.17 -0.36 1.27
CA ALA A 513 10.46 0.68 2.24
C ALA A 513 11.46 0.23 3.31
N LEU A 514 12.03 1.20 4.02
CA LEU A 514 13.00 0.98 5.09
C LEU A 514 12.55 -0.06 6.14
N GLY A 515 13.52 -0.87 6.59
CA GLY A 515 13.37 -1.87 7.64
C GLY A 515 12.69 -3.18 7.22
N ARG A 516 12.23 -3.30 5.97
CA ARG A 516 11.51 -4.49 5.46
C ARG A 516 12.43 -5.58 4.91
N PHE A 517 13.71 -5.30 4.70
CA PHE A 517 14.65 -6.32 4.28
C PHE A 517 15.07 -7.14 5.49
N ASP A 518 14.83 -8.43 5.42
CA ASP A 518 15.44 -9.41 6.30
C ASP A 518 15.72 -10.70 5.53
N THR A 519 16.32 -11.65 6.23
CA THR A 519 16.67 -12.99 5.78
C THR A 519 16.18 -13.98 6.84
N PRO A 520 15.96 -15.28 6.52
CA PRO A 520 15.58 -16.29 7.53
C PRO A 520 16.60 -16.50 8.68
N MET A 521 17.77 -15.85 8.61
CA MET A 521 18.74 -15.78 9.71
C MET A 521 18.42 -14.68 10.75
N HIS A 522 17.51 -13.76 10.44
CA HIS A 522 16.95 -12.71 11.30
C HIS A 522 17.99 -11.99 12.18
N SER A 523 19.09 -11.56 11.55
CA SER A 523 20.29 -11.14 12.28
C SER A 523 20.11 -9.80 13.00
N LEU A 524 20.48 -9.79 14.29
CA LEU A 524 20.37 -8.62 15.17
C LEU A 524 21.43 -7.54 14.93
N THR A 525 22.55 -7.88 14.28
CA THR A 525 23.74 -7.01 14.20
C THR A 525 24.30 -6.90 12.78
N ASP A 526 24.91 -5.75 12.47
CA ASP A 526 25.44 -5.41 11.14
C ASP A 526 26.69 -4.52 11.29
N VAL A 527 27.62 -4.93 12.16
CA VAL A 527 28.84 -4.16 12.53
C VAL A 527 30.02 -4.38 11.57
N GLY A 528 29.83 -5.18 10.51
CA GLY A 528 30.87 -5.48 9.53
C GLY A 528 31.22 -4.30 8.62
N ARG A 529 32.31 -4.45 7.85
CA ARG A 529 32.64 -3.52 6.76
C ARG A 529 31.60 -3.57 5.64
N ASP A 530 31.09 -4.76 5.34
CA ASP A 530 30.07 -4.97 4.32
C ASP A 530 28.67 -4.99 4.94
N LYS A 531 28.12 -3.79 5.16
CA LYS A 531 26.83 -3.59 5.83
C LYS A 531 25.66 -4.04 4.96
N LYS A 532 24.85 -4.98 5.44
CA LYS A 532 23.58 -5.37 4.80
C LYS A 532 22.48 -4.32 5.00
N TRP A 533 22.45 -3.63 6.14
CA TRP A 533 21.43 -2.63 6.48
C TRP A 533 22.07 -1.23 6.59
N VAL A 534 21.99 -0.46 5.51
CA VAL A 534 22.71 0.82 5.37
C VAL A 534 21.89 1.99 5.93
N GLY A 535 22.51 2.81 6.78
CA GLY A 535 21.90 4.04 7.28
C GLY A 535 20.67 3.77 8.16
N GLN A 536 19.54 4.37 7.80
CA GLN A 536 18.28 4.24 8.53
C GLN A 536 17.67 2.83 8.42
N ASP A 537 18.12 2.02 7.46
CA ASP A 537 17.61 0.66 7.27
C ASP A 537 18.05 -0.30 8.38
N TYR A 538 19.11 0.05 9.11
CA TYR A 538 19.40 -0.53 10.42
C TYR A 538 18.50 0.14 11.46
N SER A 539 17.27 -0.34 11.58
CA SER A 539 16.21 0.26 12.39
C SER A 539 15.81 -0.61 13.58
N ASN A 540 15.48 0.05 14.71
CA ASN A 540 14.69 -0.55 15.76
C ASN A 540 13.57 0.44 16.19
N PRO A 541 12.39 0.40 15.54
CA PRO A 541 11.30 1.34 15.81
C PRO A 541 10.67 1.25 17.21
N ARG A 542 11.03 0.26 18.03
CA ARG A 542 10.72 0.27 19.47
C ARG A 542 11.52 1.29 20.24
N LEU A 543 12.74 1.55 19.80
CA LEU A 543 13.69 2.47 20.45
C LEU A 543 13.72 3.83 19.75
N LYS A 544 13.61 3.84 18.41
CA LYS A 544 13.58 5.07 17.61
C LYS A 544 12.88 4.85 16.27
N ASP A 545 11.77 5.52 16.04
CA ASP A 545 11.08 5.57 14.74
C ASP A 545 11.88 6.44 13.74
N PHE A 546 11.60 6.25 12.45
CA PHE A 546 12.30 6.87 11.33
C PHE A 546 12.18 8.40 11.34
N VAL A 547 13.27 9.12 11.05
CA VAL A 547 13.29 10.60 11.00
C VAL A 547 14.08 11.09 9.79
N ASP A 548 13.64 12.19 9.17
CA ASP A 548 14.28 12.78 7.98
C ASP A 548 14.61 11.72 6.90
N VAL A 549 13.61 10.92 6.50
CA VAL A 549 13.77 9.73 5.62
C VAL A 549 14.35 10.03 4.23
N GLN A 550 14.52 11.31 3.90
CA GLN A 550 15.26 11.79 2.72
C GLN A 550 16.77 11.52 2.87
N ARG A 551 17.28 11.48 4.12
CA ARG A 551 18.65 11.10 4.49
C ARG A 551 18.76 9.61 4.83
N ILE A 552 18.39 8.77 3.86
CA ILE A 552 18.36 7.31 4.04
C ILE A 552 19.68 6.70 4.54
N LYS A 553 20.83 7.33 4.24
CA LYS A 553 22.19 6.83 4.57
C LYS A 553 22.74 7.27 5.94
N THR A 554 22.01 8.09 6.72
CA THR A 554 22.38 8.37 8.13
C THR A 554 21.83 7.31 9.07
N GLU A 555 22.59 6.85 10.07
CA GLU A 555 22.14 5.83 11.02
C GLU A 555 21.18 6.44 12.08
N LEU A 556 20.08 5.74 12.40
CA LEU A 556 19.09 6.19 13.40
C LEU A 556 19.51 5.86 14.83
N ILE A 557 20.20 4.75 14.99
CA ILE A 557 20.62 4.13 16.25
C ILE A 557 22.08 3.71 16.14
N ASP A 558 22.77 3.66 17.28
CA ASP A 558 24.18 3.29 17.36
C ASP A 558 24.33 1.77 17.17
N ARG A 559 24.68 1.33 15.96
CA ARG A 559 24.73 -0.10 15.61
C ARG A 559 25.78 -0.92 16.36
N GLU A 560 26.71 -0.29 17.07
CA GLU A 560 27.69 -0.97 17.92
C GLU A 560 27.15 -1.23 19.34
N LYS A 561 25.98 -0.66 19.69
CA LYS A 561 25.37 -0.71 21.02
C LYS A 561 23.92 -1.17 21.02
N VAL A 562 23.21 -1.02 19.90
CA VAL A 562 21.79 -1.31 19.77
C VAL A 562 21.57 -2.35 18.67
N PRO A 563 20.90 -3.49 18.93
CA PRO A 563 20.50 -4.42 17.88
C PRO A 563 19.38 -3.82 17.01
N ARG A 564 19.37 -4.14 15.72
CA ARG A 564 18.19 -3.93 14.88
C ARG A 564 17.06 -4.87 15.34
N MET A 565 15.81 -4.48 15.08
CA MET A 565 14.67 -5.38 15.24
C MET A 565 14.46 -6.15 13.92
N PRO A 566 14.52 -7.51 13.93
CA PRO A 566 14.22 -8.30 12.75
C PRO A 566 12.78 -8.13 12.26
N TRP A 567 12.56 -8.43 10.98
CA TRP A 567 11.29 -8.21 10.28
C TRP A 567 10.89 -9.45 9.49
N HIS A 568 9.97 -10.23 10.03
CA HIS A 568 9.43 -11.41 9.37
C HIS A 568 8.12 -11.08 8.64
N ASP A 569 7.99 -11.49 7.39
CA ASP A 569 6.85 -11.12 6.54
C ASP A 569 6.67 -12.08 5.37
N ILE A 570 5.46 -12.11 4.80
CA ILE A 570 5.07 -13.04 3.73
C ILE A 570 4.58 -12.27 2.51
N HIS A 571 5.02 -12.72 1.34
CA HIS A 571 4.56 -12.25 0.04
C HIS A 571 4.24 -13.43 -0.89
N CYS A 572 3.54 -13.17 -1.99
CA CYS A 572 3.24 -14.16 -3.01
C CYS A 572 3.48 -13.56 -4.40
N ARG A 573 4.23 -14.26 -5.26
CA ARG A 573 4.25 -14.00 -6.72
C ARG A 573 3.11 -14.79 -7.36
N LEU A 574 2.36 -14.12 -8.23
CA LEU A 574 1.20 -14.64 -8.94
C LEU A 574 1.42 -14.48 -10.45
N GLU A 575 1.34 -15.58 -11.19
CA GLU A 575 1.41 -15.65 -12.66
C GLU A 575 0.12 -16.26 -13.21
N GLY A 576 -0.18 -15.95 -14.48
CA GLY A 576 -1.42 -16.36 -15.12
C GLY A 576 -2.56 -15.35 -14.92
N PRO A 577 -3.79 -15.67 -15.40
CA PRO A 577 -4.93 -14.75 -15.44
C PRO A 577 -5.27 -14.01 -14.13
N ILE A 578 -4.92 -14.56 -12.97
CA ILE A 578 -5.04 -13.91 -11.65
C ILE A 578 -4.30 -12.56 -11.56
N ALA A 579 -3.19 -12.37 -12.29
CA ALA A 579 -2.48 -11.09 -12.34
C ALA A 579 -3.34 -9.97 -12.96
N LEU A 580 -4.30 -10.31 -13.83
CA LEU A 580 -5.27 -9.35 -14.39
C LEU A 580 -6.24 -8.82 -13.32
N ASP A 581 -6.56 -9.61 -12.28
CA ASP A 581 -7.43 -9.20 -11.19
C ASP A 581 -6.72 -8.20 -10.25
N VAL A 582 -5.43 -8.45 -9.96
CA VAL A 582 -4.56 -7.50 -9.24
C VAL A 582 -4.37 -6.22 -10.06
N ALA A 583 -4.09 -6.34 -11.37
CA ALA A 583 -4.03 -5.21 -12.28
C ALA A 583 -5.35 -4.42 -12.28
N ARG A 584 -6.51 -5.10 -12.33
CA ARG A 584 -7.83 -4.45 -12.27
C ARG A 584 -8.06 -3.69 -10.96
N HIS A 585 -7.60 -4.21 -9.81
CA HIS A 585 -7.66 -3.48 -8.53
C HIS A 585 -6.83 -2.19 -8.59
N PHE A 586 -5.58 -2.27 -9.06
CA PHE A 586 -4.74 -1.08 -9.27
C PHE A 586 -5.41 -0.06 -10.19
N ILE A 587 -5.83 -0.49 -11.38
CA ILE A 587 -6.45 0.34 -12.41
C ILE A 587 -7.74 1.00 -11.89
N HIS A 588 -8.53 0.32 -11.05
CA HIS A 588 -9.70 0.91 -10.40
C HIS A 588 -9.31 2.09 -9.51
N ARG A 589 -8.38 1.89 -8.56
CA ARG A 589 -7.93 2.93 -7.63
C ARG A 589 -7.16 4.06 -8.33
N TRP A 590 -6.40 3.74 -9.37
CA TRP A 590 -5.72 4.71 -10.23
C TRP A 590 -6.74 5.64 -10.91
N ASN A 591 -7.68 5.08 -11.67
CA ASN A 591 -8.71 5.83 -12.39
C ASN A 591 -9.56 6.69 -11.47
N PHE A 592 -9.96 6.17 -10.31
CA PHE A 592 -10.66 6.91 -9.26
C PHE A 592 -9.84 8.11 -8.73
N THR A 593 -8.54 7.91 -8.46
CA THR A 593 -7.64 8.95 -7.97
C THR A 593 -7.38 10.04 -9.02
N VAL A 594 -7.22 9.66 -10.29
CA VAL A 594 -7.09 10.56 -11.44
C VAL A 594 -8.34 11.43 -11.58
N GLN A 595 -9.53 10.83 -11.55
CA GLN A 595 -10.82 11.55 -11.67
C GLN A 595 -11.03 12.57 -10.53
N LYS A 596 -10.76 12.17 -9.26
CA LYS A 596 -10.83 13.08 -8.10
C LYS A 596 -9.97 14.32 -8.30
N LYS A 597 -8.73 14.17 -8.79
CA LYS A 597 -7.78 15.28 -8.94
C LYS A 597 -8.12 16.22 -10.09
N TYR A 598 -8.64 15.70 -11.21
CA TYR A 598 -9.15 16.56 -12.27
C TYR A 598 -10.30 17.47 -11.80
N PHE A 599 -11.18 16.99 -10.93
CA PHE A 599 -12.27 17.80 -10.37
C PHE A 599 -11.76 18.98 -9.51
N VAL A 600 -10.72 18.78 -8.70
CA VAL A 600 -10.09 19.84 -7.91
C VAL A 600 -9.37 20.87 -8.81
N LEU A 601 -8.68 20.40 -9.85
CA LEU A 601 -7.87 21.25 -10.73
C LEU A 601 -8.69 22.22 -11.60
N ILE A 602 -9.96 21.92 -11.90
CA ILE A 602 -10.85 22.82 -12.66
C ILE A 602 -11.05 24.18 -11.95
N LYS A 603 -10.85 24.28 -10.63
CA LYS A 603 -10.85 25.56 -9.89
C LYS A 603 -9.58 26.41 -10.08
N ARG A 604 -8.49 25.90 -10.66
CA ARG A 604 -7.23 26.63 -10.86
C ARG A 604 -6.81 26.62 -12.34
N ARG A 605 -7.04 27.74 -13.03
CA ARG A 605 -6.52 28.00 -14.39
C ARG A 605 -4.98 27.86 -14.42
N ARG A 606 -4.46 26.71 -14.84
CA ARG A 606 -3.05 26.55 -15.27
C ARG A 606 -2.97 25.99 -16.69
N ARG A 607 -1.93 26.42 -17.40
CA ARG A 607 -1.61 26.03 -18.78
C ARG A 607 -1.27 24.53 -18.85
N ARG A 608 -1.41 23.93 -20.05
CA ARG A 608 -1.02 22.56 -20.46
C ARG A 608 -0.07 21.85 -19.48
N ALA A 609 -0.63 21.25 -18.42
CA ALA A 609 0.12 20.43 -17.48
C ALA A 609 0.16 18.97 -17.96
N HIS A 610 1.18 18.23 -17.56
CA HIS A 610 1.38 16.82 -17.92
C HIS A 610 0.10 16.02 -17.61
N LYS A 611 -0.54 15.45 -18.65
CA LYS A 611 -1.86 14.83 -18.56
C LYS A 611 -1.68 13.38 -18.14
N ILE A 612 -1.84 13.11 -16.84
CA ILE A 612 -1.82 11.76 -16.30
C ILE A 612 -2.96 10.94 -16.94
N PRO A 613 -2.67 9.82 -17.63
CA PRO A 613 -3.68 9.03 -18.33
C PRO A 613 -4.55 8.22 -17.35
N ALA A 614 -5.72 7.83 -17.83
CA ALA A 614 -6.48 6.72 -17.25
C ALA A 614 -5.92 5.39 -17.82
N LEU A 615 -6.21 4.27 -17.15
CA LEU A 615 -5.71 2.94 -17.51
C LEU A 615 -6.86 1.97 -17.86
N ILE A 616 -6.56 1.01 -18.74
CA ILE A 616 -7.49 -0.02 -19.24
C ILE A 616 -6.90 -1.39 -18.85
N PRO A 617 -7.67 -2.30 -18.25
CA PRO A 617 -7.20 -3.65 -17.96
C PRO A 617 -7.08 -4.45 -19.27
N PHE A 618 -6.07 -5.33 -19.36
CA PHE A 618 -6.06 -6.34 -20.42
C PHE A 618 -7.20 -7.35 -20.21
N VAL A 619 -7.63 -8.00 -21.28
CA VAL A 619 -8.65 -9.07 -21.26
C VAL A 619 -8.05 -10.47 -21.43
N THR A 620 -6.81 -10.52 -21.88
CA THR A 620 -6.05 -11.70 -22.30
C THR A 620 -4.60 -11.53 -21.87
N GLN A 621 -3.92 -12.64 -21.59
CA GLN A 621 -2.47 -12.67 -21.47
C GLN A 621 -1.85 -13.24 -22.76
N PRO A 622 -0.59 -12.91 -23.08
CA PRO A 622 0.13 -13.51 -24.20
C PRO A 622 0.19 -15.03 -24.03
N ALA A 623 0.11 -15.77 -25.14
CA ALA A 623 0.01 -17.24 -25.15
C ALA A 623 1.27 -17.97 -24.63
N GLN A 624 2.36 -17.24 -24.39
CA GLN A 624 3.55 -17.73 -23.71
C GLN A 624 4.07 -16.64 -22.76
N ILE A 625 4.29 -17.00 -21.49
CA ILE A 625 5.10 -16.21 -20.56
C ILE A 625 6.55 -16.70 -20.72
N PRO A 626 7.50 -15.89 -21.21
CA PRO A 626 8.84 -16.35 -21.57
C PRO A 626 9.77 -16.42 -20.34
N THR A 627 9.51 -17.34 -19.41
CA THR A 627 10.36 -17.64 -18.25
C THR A 627 10.91 -19.06 -18.33
N ARG A 628 12.24 -19.20 -18.38
CA ARG A 628 12.92 -20.51 -18.54
C ARG A 628 12.93 -21.39 -17.27
N THR A 629 12.24 -20.96 -16.22
CA THR A 629 12.19 -21.59 -14.89
C THR A 629 10.85 -21.30 -14.22
N HIS A 630 9.84 -22.15 -14.44
CA HIS A 630 8.58 -22.09 -13.69
C HIS A 630 8.81 -22.61 -12.26
N VAL A 631 9.28 -21.74 -11.38
CA VAL A 631 9.35 -21.98 -9.94
C VAL A 631 8.05 -21.45 -9.31
N GLY A 632 7.19 -22.36 -8.86
CA GLY A 632 5.86 -22.08 -8.32
C GLY A 632 4.88 -23.21 -8.63
N ASP A 633 3.80 -23.28 -7.86
CA ASP A 633 2.79 -24.34 -7.91
C ASP A 633 1.50 -23.89 -8.57
N LYS A 634 0.79 -24.84 -9.20
CA LYS A 634 -0.50 -24.59 -9.84
C LYS A 634 -1.59 -24.48 -8.79
N VAL A 635 -2.32 -23.36 -8.78
CA VAL A 635 -3.29 -23.03 -7.72
C VAL A 635 -4.61 -22.52 -8.29
N HIS A 636 -5.72 -22.95 -7.70
CA HIS A 636 -6.97 -22.20 -7.78
C HIS A 636 -6.79 -20.95 -6.92
N CYS A 637 -7.18 -19.78 -7.42
CA CYS A 637 -6.83 -18.52 -6.76
C CYS A 637 -7.91 -17.45 -6.96
N GLN A 638 -8.09 -16.58 -5.96
CA GLN A 638 -9.08 -15.51 -5.99
C GLN A 638 -8.57 -14.27 -5.26
N ILE A 639 -8.56 -13.11 -5.92
CA ILE A 639 -8.28 -11.85 -5.25
C ILE A 639 -9.48 -11.45 -4.39
N VAL A 640 -9.21 -11.00 -3.17
CA VAL A 640 -10.15 -10.43 -2.20
C VAL A 640 -9.59 -9.10 -1.68
N ARG A 641 -10.44 -8.19 -1.22
CA ARG A 641 -10.01 -6.85 -0.81
C ARG A 641 -10.92 -6.17 0.23
N SER A 642 -10.38 -5.13 0.83
CA SER A 642 -11.12 -4.10 1.57
C SER A 642 -11.13 -2.83 0.75
N LEU A 643 -12.30 -2.34 0.34
CA LEU A 643 -12.43 -1.13 -0.49
C LEU A 643 -13.81 -0.48 -0.37
N SER A 644 -13.89 0.85 -0.46
CA SER A 644 -15.12 1.60 -0.15
C SER A 644 -15.27 2.91 -0.94
N PRO A 645 -16.33 3.72 -0.73
CA PRO A 645 -16.53 4.96 -1.46
C PRO A 645 -15.41 5.99 -1.30
N TRP A 646 -14.67 5.97 -0.19
CA TRP A 646 -13.57 6.92 0.01
C TRP A 646 -12.30 6.49 -0.72
N SER A 647 -11.99 5.18 -0.72
CA SER A 647 -10.71 4.60 -1.18
C SER A 647 -10.70 4.16 -2.64
N GLY A 648 -11.84 3.70 -3.17
CA GLY A 648 -11.99 3.28 -4.58
C GLY A 648 -13.27 3.76 -5.28
N GLY A 649 -14.27 4.27 -4.54
CA GLY A 649 -15.54 4.72 -5.11
C GLY A 649 -16.61 3.63 -5.25
N VAL A 650 -16.31 2.41 -4.81
CA VAL A 650 -17.21 1.25 -4.82
C VAL A 650 -18.22 1.31 -3.65
N LYS A 651 -19.27 0.46 -3.68
CA LYS A 651 -19.96 0.06 -2.43
C LYS A 651 -18.94 -0.66 -1.55
N THR A 652 -18.98 -0.45 -0.23
CA THR A 652 -18.07 -1.12 0.72
C THR A 652 -18.03 -2.63 0.48
N GLU A 653 -16.83 -3.10 0.19
CA GLU A 653 -16.45 -4.50 -0.01
C GLU A 653 -15.52 -4.90 1.14
N LYS A 654 -15.83 -6.03 1.78
CA LYS A 654 -15.08 -6.63 2.90
C LYS A 654 -14.74 -8.09 2.62
N SER A 655 -14.40 -8.41 1.37
CA SER A 655 -14.27 -9.79 0.89
C SER A 655 -13.11 -10.55 1.55
N ILE A 656 -12.10 -9.83 2.08
CA ILE A 656 -11.06 -10.42 2.95
C ILE A 656 -11.67 -10.98 4.26
N GLN A 657 -12.52 -10.20 4.95
CA GLN A 657 -13.14 -10.65 6.20
C GLN A 657 -14.02 -11.88 5.97
N GLN A 658 -14.76 -11.90 4.86
CA GLN A 658 -15.57 -13.07 4.49
C GLN A 658 -14.68 -14.27 4.20
N ALA A 659 -13.58 -14.11 3.45
CA ALA A 659 -12.64 -15.19 3.18
C ALA A 659 -12.02 -15.78 4.45
N TYR A 660 -11.62 -14.95 5.42
CA TYR A 660 -11.15 -15.45 6.72
C TYR A 660 -12.22 -16.27 7.45
N ILE A 661 -13.46 -15.76 7.53
CA ILE A 661 -14.57 -16.44 8.21
C ILE A 661 -14.91 -17.77 7.52
N ASP A 662 -15.05 -17.76 6.19
CA ASP A 662 -15.37 -18.95 5.38
C ASP A 662 -14.30 -20.04 5.58
N LEU A 663 -13.01 -19.68 5.44
CA LEU A 663 -11.88 -20.60 5.60
C LEU A 663 -11.76 -21.17 7.03
N ILE A 664 -12.04 -20.36 8.07
CA ILE A 664 -12.04 -20.82 9.46
C ILE A 664 -13.22 -21.77 9.74
N THR A 665 -14.37 -21.52 9.12
CA THR A 665 -15.58 -22.34 9.27
C THR A 665 -15.42 -23.71 8.60
N ASP A 666 -14.82 -23.75 7.41
CA ASP A 666 -14.66 -24.98 6.61
C ASP A 666 -13.48 -25.89 7.04
N ALA A 667 -12.62 -25.41 7.95
CA ALA A 667 -11.41 -26.10 8.43
C ALA A 667 -11.69 -27.44 9.13
N LYS A 668 -10.77 -28.42 9.05
CA LYS A 668 -11.02 -29.80 9.50
C LYS A 668 -9.97 -30.36 10.45
N HIS A 669 -8.75 -29.87 10.41
CA HIS A 669 -7.61 -30.46 11.12
C HIS A 669 -6.71 -29.39 11.75
N PHE A 670 -6.35 -28.36 10.98
CA PHE A 670 -5.32 -27.41 11.38
C PHE A 670 -5.55 -26.01 10.81
N ILE A 671 -5.33 -24.99 11.63
CA ILE A 671 -5.20 -23.60 11.19
C ILE A 671 -3.88 -23.04 11.71
N TYR A 672 -3.07 -22.49 10.82
CA TYR A 672 -1.86 -21.72 11.13
C TYR A 672 -2.11 -20.26 10.77
N ILE A 673 -1.84 -19.32 11.67
CA ILE A 673 -2.01 -17.88 11.45
C ILE A 673 -0.73 -17.18 11.84
N GLU A 674 -0.20 -16.32 10.96
CA GLU A 674 0.74 -15.27 11.34
C GLU A 674 0.08 -13.92 11.11
N ASN A 675 -0.03 -13.10 12.16
CA ASN A 675 -0.57 -11.75 12.00
C ASN A 675 0.05 -10.71 12.93
N GLN A 676 0.37 -9.56 12.37
CA GLN A 676 0.85 -8.38 13.09
C GLN A 676 -0.09 -7.91 14.21
N PHE A 677 -1.40 -8.13 14.08
CA PHE A 677 -2.39 -7.77 15.10
C PHE A 677 -3.50 -8.82 15.21
N PHE A 678 -4.06 -8.98 16.40
CA PHE A 678 -5.30 -9.76 16.62
C PHE A 678 -6.29 -8.98 17.50
N VAL A 679 -7.22 -8.26 16.87
CA VAL A 679 -8.28 -7.47 17.51
C VAL A 679 -9.61 -7.77 16.83
N SER A 680 -10.47 -8.54 17.48
CA SER A 680 -11.71 -9.05 16.89
C SER A 680 -12.82 -9.16 17.95
N GLY A 681 -14.07 -9.04 17.54
CA GLY A 681 -15.23 -9.02 18.43
C GLY A 681 -16.19 -10.17 18.12
N PHE A 682 -16.95 -10.58 19.13
CA PHE A 682 -18.03 -11.56 19.00
C PHE A 682 -19.31 -10.92 18.46
N ASP A 683 -20.31 -11.71 18.04
CA ASP A 683 -21.58 -11.09 17.68
C ASP A 683 -22.25 -10.35 18.85
N GLY A 684 -22.94 -9.26 18.52
CA GLY A 684 -23.40 -8.25 19.46
C GLY A 684 -22.34 -7.25 19.96
N ASP A 685 -21.04 -7.47 19.70
CA ASP A 685 -19.97 -6.51 20.07
C ASP A 685 -20.12 -5.19 19.28
N SER A 686 -20.23 -4.09 20.03
CA SER A 686 -20.40 -2.71 19.54
C SER A 686 -19.10 -1.91 19.44
N SER A 687 -18.01 -2.41 20.01
CA SER A 687 -16.68 -1.78 20.01
C SER A 687 -15.79 -2.32 18.89
N VAL A 688 -15.89 -3.63 18.59
CA VAL A 688 -15.14 -4.29 17.52
C VAL A 688 -16.12 -4.99 16.56
N ALA A 689 -16.06 -4.64 15.27
CA ALA A 689 -17.08 -5.00 14.29
C ALA A 689 -16.74 -6.19 13.37
N ASN A 690 -15.48 -6.64 13.33
CA ASN A 690 -15.09 -7.86 12.62
C ASN A 690 -15.33 -9.12 13.50
N ARG A 691 -15.64 -10.25 12.85
CA ARG A 691 -16.13 -11.50 13.48
C ARG A 691 -15.19 -12.70 13.28
N VAL A 692 -13.88 -12.47 13.24
CA VAL A 692 -12.88 -13.54 13.03
C VAL A 692 -12.70 -14.39 14.30
N VAL A 693 -12.69 -13.78 15.49
CA VAL A 693 -12.67 -14.52 16.77
C VAL A 693 -13.96 -15.31 17.01
N ASP A 694 -15.08 -14.79 16.53
CA ASP A 694 -16.41 -15.43 16.58
C ASP A 694 -16.39 -16.76 15.79
N ALA A 695 -15.85 -16.73 14.56
CA ALA A 695 -15.65 -17.93 13.74
C ALA A 695 -14.65 -18.92 14.38
N LEU A 696 -13.51 -18.46 14.92
CA LEU A 696 -12.54 -19.32 15.62
C LEU A 696 -13.16 -20.01 16.84
N TYR A 697 -13.90 -19.27 17.66
CA TYR A 697 -14.62 -19.80 18.81
C TYR A 697 -15.61 -20.89 18.40
N HIS A 698 -16.45 -20.61 17.40
CA HIS A 698 -17.45 -21.56 16.94
C HIS A 698 -16.81 -22.82 16.33
N ARG A 699 -15.72 -22.69 15.55
CA ARG A 699 -15.04 -23.86 14.98
C ARG A 699 -14.37 -24.73 16.05
N ILE A 700 -13.70 -24.12 17.04
CA ILE A 700 -13.05 -24.85 18.14
C ILE A 700 -14.10 -25.54 19.02
N LEU A 701 -15.19 -24.85 19.36
CA LEU A 701 -16.27 -25.42 20.17
C LEU A 701 -16.98 -26.58 19.45
N ASP A 702 -17.15 -26.49 18.14
CA ASP A 702 -17.69 -27.57 17.31
C ASP A 702 -16.76 -28.80 17.28
N ALA A 703 -15.44 -28.61 17.11
CA ALA A 703 -14.47 -29.70 17.20
C ALA A 703 -14.53 -30.38 18.57
N HIS A 704 -14.53 -29.58 19.65
CA HIS A 704 -14.62 -30.09 21.02
C HIS A 704 -15.94 -30.87 21.26
N THR A 705 -17.07 -30.33 20.83
CA THR A 705 -18.39 -30.97 20.98
C THR A 705 -18.47 -32.32 20.26
N LYS A 706 -17.78 -32.44 19.11
CA LYS A 706 -17.67 -33.69 18.33
C LYS A 706 -16.55 -34.63 18.78
N GLN A 707 -15.72 -34.21 19.74
CA GLN A 707 -14.46 -34.89 20.14
C GLN A 707 -13.48 -35.07 18.94
N GLU A 708 -13.49 -34.11 18.01
CA GLU A 708 -12.51 -34.01 16.93
C GLU A 708 -11.18 -33.44 17.46
N SER A 709 -10.06 -34.03 17.02
CA SER A 709 -8.74 -33.41 17.18
C SER A 709 -8.60 -32.27 16.17
N PHE A 710 -8.30 -31.06 16.66
CA PHE A 710 -8.22 -29.84 15.86
C PHE A 710 -7.30 -28.84 16.57
N ARG A 711 -6.31 -28.25 15.87
CA ARG A 711 -5.41 -27.24 16.47
C ARG A 711 -5.41 -25.92 15.70
N VAL A 712 -5.27 -24.83 16.43
CA VAL A 712 -5.02 -23.48 15.91
C VAL A 712 -3.70 -22.97 16.48
N MET A 713 -2.74 -22.70 15.59
CA MET A 713 -1.42 -22.14 15.92
C MET A 713 -1.41 -20.67 15.51
N PHE A 714 -1.31 -19.76 16.48
CA PHE A 714 -1.36 -18.32 16.22
C PHE A 714 -0.02 -17.67 16.57
N ILE A 715 0.65 -17.08 15.58
CA ILE A 715 1.93 -16.38 15.73
C ILE A 715 1.70 -14.87 15.56
N MET A 716 2.17 -14.08 16.53
CA MET A 716 2.00 -12.62 16.56
C MET A 716 3.20 -11.91 17.22
N PRO A 717 3.48 -10.64 16.88
CA PRO A 717 4.62 -9.94 17.46
C PRO A 717 4.45 -9.75 18.97
N LEU A 718 5.48 -10.13 19.74
CA LEU A 718 5.49 -10.08 21.20
C LEU A 718 5.10 -8.69 21.74
N LEU A 719 5.53 -7.62 21.05
CA LEU A 719 5.07 -6.26 21.29
C LEU A 719 4.81 -5.50 19.97
N PRO A 720 3.69 -4.77 19.85
CA PRO A 720 3.48 -3.83 18.75
C PRO A 720 4.65 -2.85 18.55
N SER A 721 4.99 -2.57 17.29
CA SER A 721 6.12 -1.70 16.91
C SER A 721 5.74 -0.20 16.97
N PHE A 722 5.79 0.37 18.17
CA PHE A 722 5.73 1.82 18.41
C PHE A 722 6.92 2.25 19.28
N GLU A 723 7.37 3.50 19.12
CA GLU A 723 8.48 4.05 19.90
C GLU A 723 8.17 4.13 21.41
N GLY A 724 9.20 3.89 22.21
CA GLY A 724 9.20 4.00 23.66
C GLY A 724 9.17 2.66 24.39
N ALA A 725 9.59 2.66 25.65
CA ALA A 725 9.50 1.49 26.52
C ALA A 725 8.04 1.21 26.92
N VAL A 726 7.67 -0.05 27.13
CA VAL A 726 6.30 -0.47 27.56
C VAL A 726 5.82 0.33 28.78
N THR A 727 6.76 0.61 29.68
CA THR A 727 6.63 1.38 30.92
C THR A 727 6.51 2.89 30.74
N SER A 728 6.99 3.46 29.63
CA SER A 728 7.07 4.92 29.46
C SER A 728 5.69 5.58 29.34
N ALA A 729 5.52 6.78 29.91
CA ALA A 729 4.27 7.52 29.80
C ALA A 729 3.81 7.67 28.34
N ASP A 730 4.74 8.00 27.44
CA ASP A 730 4.50 8.28 26.02
C ASP A 730 3.98 7.08 25.20
N SER A 731 4.31 5.83 25.56
CA SER A 731 3.86 4.61 24.86
C SER A 731 2.37 4.25 25.06
N SER A 732 1.51 5.26 25.11
CA SER A 732 0.04 5.17 25.14
C SER A 732 -0.54 4.35 23.98
N ASN A 733 -0.10 4.59 22.73
CA ASN A 733 -0.54 3.86 21.54
C ASN A 733 -0.26 2.35 21.63
N LEU A 734 0.92 1.99 22.13
CA LEU A 734 1.30 0.60 22.38
C LEU A 734 0.36 -0.06 23.39
N ARG A 735 0.15 0.57 24.56
CA ARG A 735 -0.74 0.03 25.59
C ARG A 735 -2.19 -0.10 25.10
N ALA A 736 -2.66 0.85 24.28
CA ALA A 736 -3.98 0.78 23.67
C ALA A 736 -4.13 -0.43 22.73
N VAL A 737 -3.13 -0.72 21.88
CA VAL A 737 -3.17 -1.93 21.03
C VAL A 737 -3.08 -3.19 21.88
N MET A 738 -2.14 -3.26 22.83
CA MET A 738 -1.99 -4.43 23.72
C MET A 738 -3.28 -4.74 24.49
N HIS A 739 -3.97 -3.71 25.00
CA HIS A 739 -5.29 -3.84 25.64
C HIS A 739 -6.28 -4.58 24.74
N TRP A 740 -6.53 -4.08 23.52
CA TRP A 740 -7.49 -4.69 22.60
C TRP A 740 -7.11 -6.11 22.17
N GLN A 741 -5.81 -6.42 22.05
CA GLN A 741 -5.35 -7.78 21.76
C GLN A 741 -5.64 -8.73 22.91
N TYR A 742 -5.27 -8.36 24.14
CA TYR A 742 -5.61 -9.18 25.31
C TYR A 742 -7.12 -9.28 25.53
N THR A 743 -7.92 -8.25 25.19
CA THR A 743 -9.38 -8.31 25.24
C THR A 743 -9.99 -9.27 24.21
N THR A 744 -9.34 -9.46 23.06
CA THR A 744 -9.74 -10.49 22.10
C THR A 744 -9.32 -11.89 22.59
N ILE A 745 -8.12 -12.02 23.17
CA ILE A 745 -7.51 -13.32 23.53
C ILE A 745 -8.00 -13.86 24.87
N CYS A 746 -7.76 -13.15 25.99
CA CYS A 746 -7.82 -13.74 27.34
C CYS A 746 -8.30 -12.83 28.49
N ARG A 747 -8.80 -11.61 28.25
CA ARG A 747 -9.18 -10.66 29.32
C ARG A 747 -10.54 -9.98 29.10
N GLY A 748 -11.38 -9.96 30.14
CA GLY A 748 -12.59 -9.13 30.19
C GLY A 748 -13.91 -9.89 30.38
N GLY A 749 -13.88 -11.15 30.83
CA GLY A 749 -15.04 -12.04 31.05
C GLY A 749 -15.65 -12.64 29.78
N HIS A 750 -15.21 -12.18 28.61
CA HIS A 750 -15.88 -12.36 27.31
C HIS A 750 -14.91 -12.57 26.12
N SER A 751 -13.61 -12.69 26.35
CA SER A 751 -12.59 -12.98 25.32
C SER A 751 -12.64 -14.44 24.82
N LEU A 752 -11.83 -14.79 23.81
CA LEU A 752 -11.79 -16.13 23.23
C LEU A 752 -11.55 -17.23 24.27
N LEU A 753 -10.46 -17.15 25.03
CA LEU A 753 -10.09 -18.19 26.00
C LEU A 753 -11.05 -18.19 27.21
N GLU A 754 -11.57 -17.03 27.64
CA GLU A 754 -12.58 -16.96 28.70
C GLU A 754 -13.95 -17.53 28.27
N ARG A 755 -14.28 -17.53 26.99
CA ARG A 755 -15.50 -18.20 26.47
C ARG A 755 -15.26 -19.70 26.27
N LEU A 756 -14.15 -20.10 25.64
CA LEU A 756 -13.80 -21.52 25.48
C LEU A 756 -13.65 -22.23 26.82
N GLY A 757 -13.06 -21.58 27.82
CA GLY A 757 -12.89 -22.09 29.18
C GLY A 757 -14.18 -22.40 29.96
N LYS A 758 -15.35 -22.00 29.44
CA LYS A 758 -16.67 -22.38 30.00
C LYS A 758 -17.12 -23.79 29.55
N HIS A 759 -16.41 -24.38 28.59
CA HIS A 759 -16.71 -25.68 28.00
C HIS A 759 -15.48 -26.60 27.96
N ILE A 760 -14.28 -26.04 27.76
CA ILE A 760 -13.01 -26.77 27.57
C ILE A 760 -12.08 -26.48 28.76
N ALA A 761 -11.75 -27.50 29.55
CA ALA A 761 -10.93 -27.33 30.76
C ALA A 761 -9.47 -26.89 30.46
N ASP A 762 -8.86 -27.43 29.40
CA ASP A 762 -7.57 -26.97 28.87
C ASP A 762 -7.75 -26.50 27.42
N THR A 763 -7.90 -25.19 27.26
CA THR A 763 -8.04 -24.55 25.94
C THR A 763 -6.78 -24.67 25.08
N SER A 764 -5.61 -24.91 25.70
CA SER A 764 -4.32 -25.05 24.98
C SER A 764 -4.19 -26.38 24.23
N GLN A 765 -5.15 -27.30 24.37
CA GLN A 765 -5.31 -28.47 23.50
C GLN A 765 -5.77 -28.06 22.09
N TYR A 766 -6.52 -26.97 21.95
CA TYR A 766 -7.13 -26.56 20.69
C TYR A 766 -6.53 -25.28 20.09
N ILE A 767 -6.04 -24.35 20.92
CA ILE A 767 -5.42 -23.10 20.44
C ILE A 767 -4.25 -22.67 21.32
N ALA A 768 -3.15 -22.27 20.69
CA ALA A 768 -2.01 -21.66 21.37
C ALA A 768 -1.51 -20.43 20.61
N PHE A 769 -1.04 -19.45 21.37
CA PHE A 769 -0.49 -18.18 20.89
C PHE A 769 1.01 -18.15 21.17
N PHE A 770 1.77 -17.68 20.18
CA PHE A 770 3.23 -17.69 20.17
C PHE A 770 3.77 -16.38 19.57
N GLY A 771 5.04 -16.09 19.84
CA GLY A 771 5.82 -15.05 19.20
C GLY A 771 7.18 -15.56 18.72
N LEU A 772 7.99 -14.62 18.24
CA LEU A 772 9.33 -14.89 17.72
C LEU A 772 10.33 -13.90 18.34
N ARG A 773 11.49 -14.38 18.75
CA ARG A 773 12.58 -13.60 19.37
C ARG A 773 13.93 -14.23 19.05
N GLN A 774 14.92 -13.40 18.80
CA GLN A 774 16.29 -13.82 18.47
C GLN A 774 17.28 -13.32 19.53
N HIS A 775 18.45 -13.93 19.59
CA HIS A 775 19.61 -13.44 20.33
C HIS A 775 20.85 -13.34 19.43
N GLY A 776 21.90 -12.69 19.92
CA GLY A 776 23.17 -12.56 19.20
C GLY A 776 24.24 -11.87 20.03
N LEU A 777 25.43 -11.73 19.44
CA LEU A 777 26.55 -11.02 20.05
C LEU A 777 26.71 -9.63 19.44
N LEU A 778 26.78 -8.61 20.29
CA LEU A 778 27.00 -7.22 19.92
C LEU A 778 28.07 -6.59 20.83
N SER A 779 29.23 -6.27 20.23
CA SER A 779 30.37 -5.70 20.96
C SER A 779 30.76 -6.52 22.20
N ASN A 780 30.81 -7.85 22.03
CA ASN A 780 31.04 -8.88 23.05
C ASN A 780 29.94 -9.05 24.12
N ASN A 781 28.85 -8.27 24.08
CA ASN A 781 27.69 -8.47 24.94
C ASN A 781 26.68 -9.40 24.26
N VAL A 782 25.99 -10.24 25.03
CA VAL A 782 24.84 -11.00 24.53
C VAL A 782 23.62 -10.08 24.51
N VAL A 783 22.92 -9.99 23.39
CA VAL A 783 21.72 -9.15 23.20
C VAL A 783 20.56 -9.98 22.65
N THR A 784 19.33 -9.52 22.90
CA THR A 784 18.10 -10.10 22.33
C THR A 784 17.16 -9.01 21.82
N GLU A 785 16.39 -9.31 20.78
CA GLU A 785 15.24 -8.52 20.34
C GLU A 785 14.14 -9.44 19.79
N GLN A 786 12.88 -9.02 19.88
CA GLN A 786 11.78 -9.72 19.20
C GLN A 786 11.99 -9.71 17.68
N ILE A 787 11.54 -10.76 17.01
CA ILE A 787 11.32 -10.70 15.56
C ILE A 787 9.94 -10.12 15.35
N TYR A 788 9.86 -9.04 14.60
CA TYR A 788 8.59 -8.39 14.34
C TYR A 788 7.85 -9.10 13.21
N ILE A 789 6.92 -9.96 13.60
CA ILE A 789 5.96 -10.61 12.69
C ILE A 789 5.07 -9.51 12.08
N HIS A 790 5.42 -9.13 10.87
CA HIS A 790 4.62 -8.24 10.03
C HIS A 790 3.77 -9.03 9.01
N SER A 791 3.91 -10.36 8.94
CA SER A 791 3.07 -11.26 8.15
C SER A 791 1.56 -10.96 8.29
N LYS A 792 0.81 -11.29 7.22
CA LYS A 792 -0.65 -11.42 7.23
C LYS A 792 -1.03 -12.69 6.46
N LEU A 793 -0.77 -13.84 7.09
CA LEU A 793 -0.91 -15.17 6.53
C LEU A 793 -1.94 -15.97 7.36
N MET A 794 -2.74 -16.79 6.69
CA MET A 794 -3.37 -17.95 7.31
C MET A 794 -3.31 -19.14 6.35
N ILE A 795 -2.97 -20.32 6.87
CA ILE A 795 -2.99 -21.62 6.19
C ILE A 795 -4.07 -22.48 6.87
N VAL A 796 -4.88 -23.18 6.09
CA VAL A 796 -5.91 -24.10 6.59
C VAL A 796 -5.73 -25.48 5.96
N ASP A 797 -5.68 -26.51 6.82
CA ASP A 797 -5.55 -27.94 6.49
C ASP A 797 -4.43 -28.27 5.49
N ASP A 798 -3.36 -27.47 5.48
CA ASP A 798 -2.25 -27.51 4.50
C ASP A 798 -2.73 -27.54 3.03
N ARG A 799 -3.90 -26.94 2.72
CA ARG A 799 -4.55 -26.94 1.39
C ARG A 799 -5.01 -25.57 0.89
N MET A 800 -5.37 -24.69 1.83
CA MET A 800 -5.85 -23.35 1.55
C MET A 800 -4.90 -22.34 2.19
N CYS A 801 -4.65 -21.22 1.53
CA CYS A 801 -3.94 -20.09 2.12
C CYS A 801 -4.66 -18.78 1.85
N ILE A 802 -4.52 -17.79 2.74
CA ILE A 802 -4.77 -16.39 2.43
C ILE A 802 -3.54 -15.56 2.77
N ILE A 803 -3.06 -14.80 1.79
CA ILE A 803 -1.83 -13.97 1.86
C ILE A 803 -2.15 -12.55 1.39
N GLY A 804 -1.76 -11.53 2.13
CA GLY A 804 -2.01 -10.14 1.71
C GLY A 804 -1.50 -9.07 2.67
N SER A 805 -2.16 -7.91 2.66
CA SER A 805 -1.81 -6.75 3.50
C SER A 805 -2.69 -6.61 4.75
N ALA A 806 -3.82 -7.32 4.82
CA ALA A 806 -4.87 -7.12 5.81
C ALA A 806 -4.58 -7.80 7.15
N ASN A 807 -4.51 -6.98 8.20
CA ASN A 807 -4.37 -7.46 9.57
C ASN A 807 -5.69 -8.04 10.11
N LEU A 808 -5.63 -8.85 11.17
CA LEU A 808 -6.85 -9.27 11.89
C LEU A 808 -7.31 -8.15 12.84
N ASN A 809 -7.76 -7.04 12.27
CA ASN A 809 -8.42 -5.95 12.99
C ASN A 809 -9.46 -5.24 12.11
N ASP A 810 -10.37 -4.49 12.74
CA ASP A 810 -11.40 -3.72 12.03
C ASP A 810 -10.85 -2.76 10.96
N ARG A 811 -9.68 -2.15 11.19
CA ARG A 811 -9.07 -1.18 10.28
C ARG A 811 -8.77 -1.82 8.92
N SER A 812 -8.31 -3.07 8.91
CA SER A 812 -8.09 -3.87 7.71
C SER A 812 -9.35 -4.61 7.24
N LEU A 813 -10.23 -5.05 8.13
CA LEU A 813 -11.32 -6.00 7.81
C LEU A 813 -12.71 -5.39 7.58
N CYS A 814 -13.02 -4.18 8.02
CA CYS A 814 -14.37 -3.60 7.85
C CYS A 814 -14.68 -3.15 6.40
N GLY A 815 -13.65 -3.00 5.54
CA GLY A 815 -13.80 -2.55 4.15
C GLY A 815 -13.93 -1.03 3.99
N ASP A 816 -14.62 -0.36 4.92
CA ASP A 816 -14.83 1.10 4.92
C ASP A 816 -13.68 1.91 5.55
N ARG A 817 -12.80 1.24 6.31
CA ARG A 817 -11.60 1.80 6.94
C ARG A 817 -10.43 1.83 5.94
N ASP A 818 -9.31 1.14 6.17
CA ASP A 818 -8.19 1.13 5.23
C ASP A 818 -8.53 0.34 3.96
N SER A 819 -7.83 0.62 2.85
CA SER A 819 -7.84 -0.29 1.69
C SER A 819 -6.74 -1.33 1.80
N GLU A 820 -7.11 -2.58 1.53
CA GLU A 820 -6.27 -3.76 1.67
C GLU A 820 -6.52 -4.69 0.49
N ILE A 821 -5.59 -5.60 0.23
CA ILE A 821 -5.72 -6.70 -0.75
C ILE A 821 -5.20 -7.99 -0.13
N ALA A 822 -5.77 -9.12 -0.53
CA ALA A 822 -5.21 -10.44 -0.31
C ALA A 822 -5.56 -11.37 -1.48
N VAL A 823 -4.85 -12.49 -1.59
CA VAL A 823 -5.20 -13.61 -2.46
C VAL A 823 -5.58 -14.80 -1.60
N VAL A 824 -6.74 -15.41 -1.88
CA VAL A 824 -7.08 -16.76 -1.43
C VAL A 824 -6.50 -17.73 -2.44
N LEU A 825 -5.76 -18.71 -1.95
CA LEU A 825 -5.08 -19.76 -2.70
C LEU A 825 -5.64 -21.12 -2.25
N GLU A 826 -5.80 -22.01 -3.19
CA GLU A 826 -6.43 -23.32 -3.04
C GLU A 826 -5.66 -24.29 -3.93
N ASP A 827 -4.99 -25.26 -3.31
CA ASP A 827 -4.06 -26.14 -4.01
C ASP A 827 -4.75 -27.00 -5.08
N SER A 828 -4.12 -27.09 -6.26
CA SER A 828 -4.52 -28.06 -7.30
C SER A 828 -3.54 -29.21 -7.46
N THR A 829 -2.35 -29.07 -6.89
CA THR A 829 -1.33 -30.13 -6.85
C THR A 829 -1.36 -30.72 -5.44
N MET A 830 -1.89 -31.93 -5.32
CA MET A 830 -2.04 -32.64 -4.05
C MET A 830 -0.93 -33.66 -3.88
N GLU A 831 -0.41 -33.77 -2.66
CA GLU A 831 0.58 -34.78 -2.24
C GLU A 831 0.14 -35.49 -0.95
N MET A 832 0.89 -36.51 -0.54
CA MET A 832 0.62 -37.24 0.70
C MET A 832 1.30 -36.54 1.87
N GLY A 833 0.52 -36.25 2.91
CA GLY A 833 0.99 -35.78 4.21
C GLY A 833 0.22 -36.45 5.35
N GLN A 834 0.32 -35.92 6.56
CA GLN A 834 -0.29 -36.51 7.75
C GLN A 834 -0.98 -35.48 8.65
N PHE A 835 -2.16 -35.84 9.16
CA PHE A 835 -2.80 -35.17 10.28
C PHE A 835 -3.32 -36.21 11.28
N HIS A 836 -3.12 -35.94 12.57
CA HIS A 836 -3.56 -36.81 13.69
C HIS A 836 -3.00 -38.24 13.62
N GLY A 837 -1.79 -38.40 13.07
CA GLY A 837 -1.13 -39.68 12.87
C GLY A 837 -1.73 -40.52 11.75
N LYS A 838 -2.52 -39.92 10.86
CA LYS A 838 -3.18 -40.57 9.72
C LYS A 838 -2.74 -39.92 8.41
N GLN A 839 -2.39 -40.74 7.43
CA GLN A 839 -2.14 -40.25 6.07
C GLN A 839 -3.39 -39.58 5.49
N THR A 840 -3.18 -38.45 4.84
CA THR A 840 -4.19 -37.63 4.20
C THR A 840 -3.58 -36.95 2.97
N THR A 841 -4.41 -36.41 2.09
CA THR A 841 -3.91 -35.54 1.02
C THR A 841 -3.75 -34.12 1.54
N VAL A 842 -2.61 -33.50 1.23
CA VAL A 842 -2.29 -32.09 1.52
C VAL A 842 -2.00 -31.37 0.21
N GLY A 843 -2.14 -30.05 0.20
CA GLY A 843 -1.81 -29.21 -0.94
C GLY A 843 -0.33 -28.87 -0.95
N ARG A 844 0.32 -28.96 -2.11
CA ARG A 844 1.77 -28.77 -2.23
C ARG A 844 2.22 -27.35 -1.85
N PHE A 845 1.47 -26.33 -2.24
CA PHE A 845 1.77 -24.94 -1.87
C PHE A 845 1.54 -24.69 -0.37
N GLY A 846 0.39 -25.11 0.16
CA GLY A 846 0.02 -24.92 1.57
C GLY A 846 0.92 -25.69 2.54
N HIS A 847 1.14 -26.98 2.27
CA HIS A 847 2.06 -27.82 3.03
C HIS A 847 3.49 -27.31 2.93
N GLY A 848 4.00 -27.04 1.72
CA GLY A 848 5.35 -26.53 1.49
C GLY A 848 5.65 -25.22 2.24
N LEU A 849 4.71 -24.26 2.21
CA LEU A 849 4.83 -23.03 2.98
C LEU A 849 4.87 -23.29 4.49
N ARG A 850 3.96 -24.11 5.03
CA ARG A 850 3.93 -24.42 6.46
C ARG A 850 5.22 -25.15 6.90
N ARG A 851 5.69 -26.15 6.12
CA ARG A 851 6.93 -26.90 6.39
C ARG A 851 8.13 -25.95 6.48
N ARG A 852 8.27 -25.03 5.52
CA ARG A 852 9.34 -24.00 5.49
C ARG A 852 9.31 -23.09 6.71
N LEU A 853 8.13 -22.60 7.12
CA LEU A 853 7.99 -21.74 8.29
C LEU A 853 8.23 -22.49 9.61
N PHE A 854 7.94 -23.79 9.67
CA PHE A 854 8.27 -24.63 10.83
C PHE A 854 9.78 -24.90 10.92
N GLU A 855 10.47 -25.11 9.80
CA GLU A 855 11.93 -25.21 9.75
C GLU A 855 12.60 -23.90 10.22
N GLU A 856 12.09 -22.75 9.77
CA GLU A 856 12.57 -21.41 10.16
C GLU A 856 12.35 -21.11 11.65
N HIS A 857 11.10 -21.25 12.14
CA HIS A 857 10.73 -20.80 13.49
C HIS A 857 11.11 -21.80 14.58
N LEU A 858 10.87 -23.09 14.33
CA LEU A 858 11.06 -24.17 15.32
C LEU A 858 12.43 -24.84 15.24
N GLY A 859 13.18 -24.62 14.15
CA GLY A 859 14.41 -25.37 13.85
C GLY A 859 14.14 -26.85 13.52
N MET A 860 12.92 -27.20 13.08
CA MET A 860 12.47 -28.59 12.91
C MET A 860 11.56 -28.75 11.70
N ASP A 861 11.94 -29.63 10.77
CA ASP A 861 10.98 -30.16 9.80
C ASP A 861 9.94 -31.04 10.53
N MET A 862 8.66 -30.78 10.28
CA MET A 862 7.54 -31.45 10.95
C MET A 862 6.35 -31.59 9.98
N GLU A 863 6.05 -32.85 9.64
CA GLU A 863 4.98 -33.20 8.69
C GLU A 863 3.58 -33.02 9.30
N ASP A 864 3.34 -33.57 10.50
CA ASP A 864 2.04 -33.55 11.21
C ASP A 864 2.12 -32.71 12.49
N PRO A 865 1.53 -31.51 12.54
CA PRO A 865 1.54 -30.66 13.73
C PRO A 865 0.41 -30.96 14.73
N THR A 866 -0.52 -31.89 14.43
CA THR A 866 -1.78 -32.03 15.18
C THR A 866 -1.86 -33.24 16.12
N THR A 867 -0.92 -34.19 16.06
CA THR A 867 -0.79 -35.23 17.10
C THR A 867 -0.51 -34.62 18.48
N GLU A 868 -1.00 -35.25 19.56
CA GLU A 868 -0.70 -34.78 20.94
C GLU A 868 0.80 -34.72 21.24
N VAL A 869 1.60 -35.63 20.67
CA VAL A 869 3.06 -35.66 20.84
C VAL A 869 3.71 -34.43 20.19
N ASN A 870 3.37 -34.11 18.94
CA ASN A 870 3.96 -32.98 18.24
C ASN A 870 3.40 -31.63 18.75
N TRP A 871 2.10 -31.55 19.04
CA TRP A 871 1.49 -30.38 19.67
C TRP A 871 2.02 -30.12 21.09
N GLY A 872 2.29 -31.18 21.85
CA GLY A 872 3.01 -31.11 23.12
C GLY A 872 4.45 -30.63 22.94
N ARG A 873 5.18 -31.14 21.94
CA ARG A 873 6.56 -30.74 21.61
C ARG A 873 6.67 -29.27 21.19
N ILE A 874 5.73 -28.75 20.40
CA ILE A 874 5.67 -27.32 20.01
C ILE A 874 5.52 -26.44 21.27
N ARG A 875 4.53 -26.73 22.11
CA ARG A 875 4.29 -25.98 23.37
C ARG A 875 5.45 -26.12 24.37
N ALA A 876 6.09 -27.29 24.45
CA ALA A 876 7.25 -27.52 25.31
C ALA A 876 8.48 -26.72 24.84
N LEU A 877 8.73 -26.64 23.52
CA LEU A 877 9.81 -25.82 22.96
C LEU A 877 9.58 -24.32 23.25
N ALA A 878 8.36 -23.82 23.00
CA ALA A 878 7.97 -22.46 23.33
C ALA A 878 8.26 -22.15 24.82
N ASN A 879 7.64 -22.89 25.74
CA ASN A 879 7.82 -22.69 27.19
C ASN A 879 9.28 -22.80 27.66
N ALA A 880 10.07 -23.71 27.08
CA ALA A 880 11.50 -23.83 27.38
C ALA A 880 12.28 -22.59 26.92
N ASN A 881 12.03 -22.12 25.69
CA ASN A 881 12.62 -20.89 25.17
C ASN A 881 12.20 -19.67 26.01
N THR A 882 10.92 -19.50 26.34
CA THR A 882 10.42 -18.43 27.22
C THR A 882 11.16 -18.44 28.56
N SER A 883 11.28 -19.60 29.20
CA SER A 883 12.00 -19.75 30.48
C SER A 883 13.47 -19.35 30.38
N ILE A 884 14.13 -19.68 29.26
CA ILE A 884 15.53 -19.33 28.98
C ILE A 884 15.67 -17.82 28.73
N TYR A 885 14.84 -17.23 27.87
CA TYR A 885 14.89 -15.81 27.54
C TYR A 885 14.54 -14.93 28.74
N GLU A 886 13.55 -15.32 29.57
CA GLU A 886 13.27 -14.64 30.84
C GLU A 886 14.45 -14.75 31.82
N LYS A 887 15.03 -15.95 32.03
CA LYS A 887 16.15 -16.13 32.97
C LYS A 887 17.41 -15.37 32.55
N VAL A 888 17.75 -15.37 31.26
CA VAL A 888 19.01 -14.79 30.75
C VAL A 888 18.90 -13.28 30.50
N PHE A 889 17.78 -12.79 29.97
CA PHE A 889 17.64 -11.40 29.51
C PHE A 889 16.61 -10.57 30.26
N GLN A 890 15.77 -11.18 31.10
CA GLN A 890 14.65 -10.51 31.81
C GLN A 890 13.77 -9.69 30.85
N CYS A 891 13.59 -10.20 29.63
CA CYS A 891 12.99 -9.46 28.52
C CYS A 891 11.45 -9.37 28.61
N PHE A 892 10.90 -8.28 28.08
CA PHE A 892 9.44 -8.10 27.97
C PHE A 892 8.91 -8.57 26.59
N PRO A 893 7.63 -8.99 26.49
CA PRO A 893 6.68 -9.20 27.58
C PRO A 893 7.00 -10.46 28.38
N THR A 894 6.41 -10.58 29.57
CA THR A 894 6.62 -11.70 30.49
C THR A 894 5.42 -11.80 31.44
N ASP A 895 4.97 -13.01 31.75
CA ASP A 895 3.90 -13.24 32.73
C ASP A 895 4.38 -13.12 34.19
N SER A 896 5.71 -13.10 34.42
CA SER A 896 6.32 -12.86 35.72
C SER A 896 6.01 -11.46 36.30
N TYR A 897 5.52 -10.51 35.48
CA TYR A 897 5.20 -9.14 35.85
C TYR A 897 3.73 -8.79 35.57
N SER A 898 2.82 -9.27 36.43
CA SER A 898 1.37 -9.12 36.29
C SER A 898 0.82 -7.68 36.41
N SER A 899 1.63 -6.72 36.87
CA SER A 899 1.26 -5.31 37.03
C SER A 899 2.49 -4.41 37.00
N TYR A 900 2.35 -3.20 36.44
CA TYR A 900 3.37 -2.14 36.48
C TYR A 900 3.84 -1.82 37.91
N PHE A 901 2.95 -1.95 38.89
CA PHE A 901 3.24 -1.65 40.30
C PHE A 901 3.89 -2.82 41.06
N ASN A 902 4.01 -4.00 40.44
CA ASN A 902 4.53 -5.20 41.08
C ASN A 902 6.01 -5.41 40.71
N ARG A 903 6.89 -4.84 41.54
CA ARG A 903 8.38 -4.98 41.59
C ARG A 903 9.22 -4.12 40.64
N LEU A 904 9.98 -3.22 41.27
CA LEU A 904 11.44 -3.23 41.06
C LEU A 904 12.04 -4.42 41.84
N PRO A 905 13.15 -5.04 41.39
CA PRO A 905 13.85 -6.08 42.17
C PRO A 905 14.45 -5.53 43.48
N PRO A 906 14.58 -6.34 44.55
CA PRO A 906 15.17 -5.92 45.83
C PRO A 906 16.71 -5.83 45.82
N GLN A 907 17.34 -5.73 44.65
CA GLN A 907 18.76 -5.35 44.51
C GLN A 907 18.89 -4.36 43.34
N PRO A 908 19.37 -3.13 43.59
CA PRO A 908 19.56 -2.15 42.53
C PRO A 908 20.87 -2.39 41.77
N MET A 909 20.80 -2.56 40.46
CA MET A 909 21.95 -2.21 39.62
C MET A 909 22.09 -0.69 39.62
N LEU A 910 23.15 -0.22 40.29
CA LEU A 910 23.70 1.14 40.36
C LEU A 910 23.19 2.14 39.28
N GLU A 911 22.02 2.74 39.51
CA GLU A 911 21.63 3.99 38.89
C GLU A 911 21.87 5.14 39.88
N ASP A 912 22.59 6.19 39.45
CA ASP A 912 22.87 7.35 40.29
C ASP A 912 21.57 8.05 40.72
N VAL A 913 21.25 8.06 42.01
CA VAL A 913 20.25 8.98 42.59
C VAL A 913 20.73 10.41 42.36
N ARG A 914 20.00 11.19 41.54
CA ARG A 914 20.45 12.51 41.04
C ARG A 914 19.52 13.68 41.37
N VAL A 915 18.34 13.43 41.90
CA VAL A 915 17.40 14.45 42.42
C VAL A 915 16.68 13.88 43.65
N VAL A 916 16.45 14.73 44.65
CA VAL A 916 15.60 14.49 45.83
C VAL A 916 14.65 15.69 45.93
N TYR A 917 13.38 15.47 46.26
CA TYR A 917 12.38 16.54 46.38
C TYR A 917 11.93 16.74 47.83
N GLU A 918 12.20 17.94 48.36
CA GLU A 918 11.88 18.36 49.72
C GLU A 918 10.42 18.86 49.83
N ASN A 919 9.48 17.91 49.78
CA ASN A 919 8.05 18.19 50.01
C ASN A 919 7.75 18.26 51.52
N GLN A 920 8.25 19.31 52.19
CA GLN A 920 7.93 19.61 53.58
C GLN A 920 7.27 20.99 53.74
N ARG A 921 6.50 21.17 54.81
CA ARG A 921 5.93 22.47 55.25
C ARG A 921 6.52 22.83 56.61
N PHE A 922 7.14 24.01 56.73
CA PHE A 922 7.75 24.46 57.99
C PHE A 922 6.72 25.14 58.90
N SER A 923 6.59 24.68 60.14
CA SER A 923 5.78 25.33 61.19
C SER A 923 6.68 26.09 62.15
N TRP A 924 6.46 27.40 62.31
CA TRP A 924 7.22 28.24 63.26
C TRP A 924 7.11 27.80 64.73
N ALA A 925 6.12 26.98 65.08
CA ALA A 925 5.91 26.48 66.45
C ALA A 925 6.29 25.00 66.65
N GLY A 926 6.50 24.24 65.57
CA GLY A 926 6.74 22.79 65.61
C GLY A 926 7.86 22.28 64.69
N GLY A 927 8.55 23.16 63.98
CA GLY A 927 9.57 22.81 62.99
C GLY A 927 8.99 22.09 61.77
N TRP A 928 9.78 21.17 61.22
CA TRP A 928 9.36 20.27 60.16
C TRP A 928 8.66 19.04 60.76
N SER A 929 7.42 18.77 60.37
CA SER A 929 6.67 17.58 60.82
C SER A 929 5.71 17.09 59.74
N SER A 930 5.59 15.75 59.62
CA SER A 930 4.65 15.05 58.75
C SER A 930 3.18 15.21 59.17
N GLU A 931 2.92 15.67 60.40
CA GLU A 931 1.56 15.97 60.89
C GLU A 931 0.92 17.20 60.21
N ASN A 932 1.72 18.02 59.51
CA ASN A 932 1.26 19.22 58.80
C ASN A 932 0.87 18.98 57.31
N LEU A 933 0.82 17.73 56.84
CA LEU A 933 0.51 17.38 55.45
C LEU A 933 -1.00 17.46 55.16
N LEU A 934 -1.39 18.04 54.02
CA LEU A 934 -2.80 18.12 53.60
C LEU A 934 -3.22 16.93 52.70
N PHE A 935 -4.53 16.67 52.64
CA PHE A 935 -5.10 15.54 51.90
C PHE A 935 -4.70 15.53 50.41
N GLY A 936 -3.74 14.69 50.07
CA GLY A 936 -3.12 14.59 48.74
C GLY A 936 -1.60 14.45 48.82
N GLU A 937 -0.99 15.17 49.77
CA GLU A 937 0.41 15.01 50.19
C GLU A 937 0.53 13.74 51.06
N ARG A 938 1.67 13.03 51.03
CA ARG A 938 1.74 11.66 51.61
C ARG A 938 2.91 11.33 52.55
N THR A 939 4.10 11.89 52.35
CA THR A 939 5.25 11.72 53.28
C THR A 939 6.22 12.90 53.19
N ALA A 940 6.97 13.10 54.27
CA ALA A 940 8.20 13.91 54.23
C ALA A 940 9.32 13.10 53.54
N TRP A 941 10.12 13.77 52.71
CA TRP A 941 11.20 13.19 51.88
C TRP A 941 10.73 12.13 50.89
N SER A 942 10.49 12.54 49.64
CA SER A 942 10.10 11.63 48.55
C SER A 942 10.77 11.96 47.23
N ASP A 943 10.75 10.98 46.31
CA ASP A 943 11.16 11.16 44.93
C ASP A 943 10.11 11.96 44.11
N GLU A 944 10.36 12.16 42.82
CA GLU A 944 9.42 12.84 41.90
C GLU A 944 8.08 12.12 41.71
N ASN A 945 7.93 10.89 42.22
CA ASN A 945 6.72 10.07 42.18
C ASN A 945 6.00 9.98 43.54
N GLY A 946 6.52 10.62 44.59
CA GLY A 946 5.95 10.59 45.94
C GLY A 946 6.28 9.34 46.76
N VAL A 947 7.30 8.56 46.37
CA VAL A 947 7.78 7.37 47.10
C VAL A 947 8.64 7.82 48.28
N PRO A 948 8.39 7.37 49.53
CA PRO A 948 9.15 7.81 50.69
C PRO A 948 10.56 7.19 50.73
N TYR A 949 11.59 7.98 51.06
CA TYR A 949 12.92 7.44 51.36
C TYR A 949 12.96 6.88 52.79
N GLN A 950 12.92 5.56 52.94
CA GLN A 950 12.81 4.92 54.26
C GLN A 950 14.09 5.00 55.12
N ASP A 951 15.26 5.11 54.49
CA ASP A 951 16.57 5.13 55.15
C ASP A 951 17.27 6.51 55.08
N PHE A 952 16.55 7.58 54.73
CA PHE A 952 17.12 8.93 54.64
C PHE A 952 16.97 9.72 55.95
N ASP A 953 17.97 9.58 56.83
CA ASP A 953 18.15 10.45 57.98
C ASP A 953 19.18 11.56 57.63
N PRO A 954 18.77 12.83 57.47
CA PRO A 954 19.68 13.91 57.12
C PRO A 954 20.57 14.28 58.32
N SER A 955 21.82 13.81 58.31
CA SER A 955 22.79 14.11 59.37
C SER A 955 23.05 15.61 59.54
N GLU A 956 23.56 16.03 60.71
CA GLU A 956 23.81 17.44 61.06
C GLU A 956 24.76 18.21 60.10
N ALA A 957 25.42 17.50 59.17
CA ALA A 957 26.21 18.08 58.08
C ALA A 957 25.37 18.72 56.95
N TRP A 958 24.06 18.43 56.88
CA TRP A 958 23.15 18.94 55.83
C TRP A 958 22.37 20.17 56.34
N GLN A 959 22.77 21.37 55.92
CA GLN A 959 22.11 22.62 56.28
C GLN A 959 21.28 23.20 55.12
N VAL A 960 20.01 23.53 55.41
CA VAL A 960 19.11 24.25 54.48
C VAL A 960 19.28 25.76 54.66
N ASP A 961 19.37 26.51 53.55
CA ASP A 961 19.51 27.97 53.56
C ASP A 961 18.18 28.66 53.91
N VAL A 962 18.09 29.16 55.16
CA VAL A 962 16.91 29.82 55.73
C VAL A 962 16.88 31.35 55.52
N SER A 963 17.74 31.93 54.68
CA SER A 963 18.01 33.38 54.68
C SER A 963 16.89 34.31 54.18
N GLU A 964 16.09 33.93 53.16
CA GLU A 964 15.08 34.83 52.54
C GLU A 964 13.69 34.18 52.27
N GLY A 965 13.17 33.40 53.22
CA GLY A 965 11.80 32.88 53.14
C GLY A 965 10.72 33.97 53.27
N ARG A 966 9.84 34.11 52.27
CA ARG A 966 8.52 34.78 52.43
C ARG A 966 7.43 33.73 52.47
N CYS A 967 6.56 33.85 53.47
CA CYS A 967 5.41 32.98 53.63
C CYS A 967 4.30 33.26 52.61
N ASP A 968 3.44 32.26 52.40
CA ASP A 968 2.10 32.42 51.82
C ASP A 968 1.13 33.10 52.82
N PRO A 969 -0.15 33.37 52.45
CA PRO A 969 -1.11 34.04 53.34
C PRO A 969 -1.49 33.28 54.62
N GLU A 970 -1.17 31.98 54.73
CA GLU A 970 -1.47 31.15 55.91
C GLU A 970 -0.23 30.94 56.80
N GLY A 971 0.97 31.29 56.30
CA GLY A 971 2.23 31.29 57.06
C GLY A 971 3.30 30.31 56.55
N TRP A 972 3.04 29.58 55.47
CA TRP A 972 3.89 28.47 55.02
C TRP A 972 4.97 28.90 54.02
N GLN A 973 6.06 28.14 53.97
CA GLN A 973 7.16 28.32 53.01
C GLN A 973 7.43 27.02 52.24
N TYR A 974 7.92 27.14 51.00
CA TYR A 974 8.29 26.03 50.11
C TYR A 974 9.64 26.33 49.43
N ALA A 975 10.47 25.31 49.26
CA ALA A 975 11.87 25.46 48.85
C ALA A 975 12.09 25.61 47.32
N PHE A 976 11.58 26.68 46.67
CA PHE A 976 12.17 27.19 45.41
C PHE A 976 11.75 28.65 45.09
N SER A 977 12.71 29.59 45.08
CA SER A 977 12.49 31.01 44.74
C SER A 977 13.20 31.40 43.44
N PHE A 978 12.47 31.50 42.33
CA PHE A 978 13.01 31.63 40.96
C PHE A 978 13.49 33.06 40.58
N LYS A 979 14.04 33.81 41.54
CA LYS A 979 13.98 35.29 41.57
C LYS A 979 15.26 36.02 41.13
N ARG A 980 16.00 35.50 40.14
CA ARG A 980 17.03 36.29 39.40
C ARG A 980 16.78 36.45 37.90
N PHE A 981 15.72 35.86 37.37
CA PHE A 981 15.30 36.04 35.96
C PHE A 981 14.30 37.21 35.79
N ARG A 982 13.97 37.93 36.86
CA ARG A 982 12.88 38.93 36.86
C ARG A 982 13.32 40.34 36.43
N ASP A 983 14.60 40.67 36.65
CA ASP A 983 15.08 42.05 36.69
C ASP A 983 15.89 42.47 35.45
N ASP A 984 16.27 41.54 34.57
CA ASP A 984 16.67 41.86 33.18
C ASP A 984 15.40 42.12 32.33
N LYS A 985 15.15 43.39 32.03
CA LYS A 985 13.95 43.82 31.28
C LYS A 985 14.05 43.59 29.77
N GLU A 986 15.25 43.42 29.20
CA GLU A 986 15.43 43.51 27.75
C GLU A 986 15.16 42.19 27.00
N LYS A 987 15.12 41.05 27.70
CA LYS A 987 15.08 39.71 27.06
C LYS A 987 13.71 39.02 27.03
N ARG A 988 12.61 39.77 27.24
CA ARG A 988 11.23 39.22 27.27
C ARG A 988 10.60 38.95 25.88
N GLY A 989 11.41 38.74 24.84
CA GLY A 989 10.98 38.79 23.43
C GLY A 989 10.77 37.46 22.69
N VAL A 990 11.04 36.29 23.29
CA VAL A 990 11.02 35.00 22.55
C VAL A 990 10.35 33.87 23.38
N PRO A 991 9.36 33.13 22.83
CA PRO A 991 8.76 31.97 23.51
C PRO A 991 9.72 30.79 23.69
N LEU A 992 9.75 30.23 24.89
CA LEU A 992 10.67 29.15 25.30
C LEU A 992 10.11 27.75 24.98
N TRP A 993 10.31 27.28 23.74
CA TRP A 993 10.11 25.87 23.35
C TRP A 993 11.42 25.19 22.89
N TYR A 994 12.57 25.76 23.29
CA TYR A 994 13.91 25.22 23.05
C TYR A 994 14.88 25.63 24.18
N ARG A 995 15.34 24.66 24.98
CA ARG A 995 16.77 24.40 25.27
C ARG A 995 16.98 23.22 26.23
N TRP A 996 18.06 22.48 25.96
CA TRP A 996 18.56 21.42 26.83
C TRP A 996 19.21 21.98 28.11
N VAL A 997 19.16 21.20 29.20
CA VAL A 997 20.03 21.41 30.37
C VAL A 997 21.10 20.33 30.40
N ARG A 998 22.38 20.73 30.30
CA ARG A 998 23.53 19.86 30.61
C ARG A 998 24.04 20.19 32.01
N ARG A 999 24.13 19.16 32.86
CA ARG A 999 25.05 19.00 34.02
C ARG A 999 25.31 20.21 34.93
N ARG A 1000 25.02 20.02 36.22
CA ARG A 1000 25.99 20.32 37.30
C ARG A 1000 26.25 19.05 38.11
N ARG A 1001 27.37 19.02 38.83
CA ARG A 1001 27.80 17.94 39.74
C ARG A 1001 27.71 18.47 41.18
N TRP A 1002 27.40 17.58 42.10
CA TRP A 1002 27.82 17.68 43.50
C TRP A 1002 28.94 16.65 43.75
N ILE A 1003 29.63 16.76 44.89
CA ILE A 1003 30.72 15.87 45.30
C ILE A 1003 30.50 15.53 46.78
N LEU A 1004 30.53 14.24 47.13
CA LEU A 1004 30.52 13.76 48.51
C LEU A 1004 31.91 13.98 49.13
N ALA A 1005 31.97 14.39 50.40
CA ALA A 1005 33.23 14.66 51.09
C ALA A 1005 33.23 14.05 52.50
N GLU A 1006 33.93 12.92 52.69
CA GLU A 1006 34.19 12.38 54.02
C GLU A 1006 35.47 11.51 54.07
N SER A 1007 35.97 11.33 55.30
CA SER A 1007 37.11 10.53 55.78
C SER A 1007 38.46 11.25 56.01
N LEU A 1008 38.61 11.76 57.23
CA LEU A 1008 39.87 11.98 57.96
C LEU A 1008 39.65 11.52 59.41
N LEU A 1009 40.75 11.29 60.16
CA LEU A 1009 40.81 10.62 61.48
C LEU A 1009 40.71 9.07 61.36
N ASP A 1010 41.54 8.25 62.03
CA ASP A 1010 42.61 8.52 63.02
C ASP A 1010 43.68 7.37 63.04
N ARG A 1011 44.82 7.65 63.70
CA ARG A 1011 45.82 6.74 64.31
C ARG A 1011 46.98 6.14 63.50
N SER A 1012 48.17 5.93 64.08
CA SER A 1012 48.92 6.67 65.14
C SER A 1012 50.37 6.14 65.25
N SER A 1013 51.25 6.89 65.94
CA SER A 1013 52.65 6.56 66.32
C SER A 1013 53.69 6.49 65.19
N ALA A 1014 54.96 6.94 65.31
CA ALA A 1014 55.68 7.87 66.22
C ALA A 1014 57.07 8.22 65.54
N ASN A 1015 58.12 8.85 66.09
CA ASN A 1015 58.46 9.35 67.43
C ASN A 1015 59.66 10.35 67.35
N ARG A 1016 59.57 11.58 67.93
CA ARG A 1016 60.69 12.49 68.33
C ARG A 1016 61.58 13.09 67.18
N SER A 1017 62.28 14.24 67.31
CA SER A 1017 62.49 15.22 68.40
C SER A 1017 62.94 16.61 67.89
N SER A 1018 62.78 17.65 68.74
CA SER A 1018 63.25 19.07 68.65
C SER A 1018 62.75 19.94 67.47
N GLY A 1019 62.46 21.25 67.65
CA GLY A 1019 62.36 22.04 68.88
C GLY A 1019 62.39 23.57 68.62
N ASN A 1020 61.53 24.34 69.34
CA ASN A 1020 61.40 25.82 69.33
C ASN A 1020 60.92 26.49 68.01
N VAL A 1021 60.23 27.64 68.00
CA VAL A 1021 59.21 28.20 68.94
C VAL A 1021 58.39 29.32 68.23
N LEU A 1022 57.10 29.48 68.60
CA LEU A 1022 56.17 30.61 68.36
C LEU A 1022 55.79 31.10 66.92
N LEU A 1023 54.49 30.93 66.65
CA LEU A 1023 53.50 31.92 66.13
C LEU A 1023 53.39 32.33 64.64
N GLU A 1024 52.12 32.63 64.31
CA GLU A 1024 51.55 33.32 63.13
C GLU A 1024 51.68 32.70 61.73
N GLY A 1025 50.65 32.92 60.90
CA GLY A 1025 50.72 32.73 59.43
C GLY A 1025 49.97 31.52 58.84
N HIS A 1026 48.74 31.78 58.38
CA HIS A 1026 48.10 31.29 57.14
C HIS A 1026 48.45 29.90 56.51
N GLU A 1027 47.37 29.14 56.31
CA GLU A 1027 46.98 28.46 55.05
C GLU A 1027 47.94 27.50 54.31
N SER A 1028 47.53 26.23 54.30
CA SER A 1028 47.48 25.33 53.14
C SER A 1028 48.49 25.52 51.99
N GLY A 1029 49.65 24.88 52.15
CA GLY A 1029 50.15 23.79 51.30
C GLY A 1029 49.92 23.81 49.77
N SER A 1030 50.99 23.47 49.04
CA SER A 1030 50.86 22.72 47.79
C SER A 1030 51.99 21.71 47.55
N ARG A 1031 51.58 20.49 47.17
CA ARG A 1031 52.24 19.51 46.26
C ARG A 1031 53.72 19.09 46.48
N VAL A 1032 53.90 17.77 46.57
CA VAL A 1032 54.96 17.05 45.84
C VAL A 1032 54.32 15.89 45.04
N ASP A 1033 54.90 15.55 43.88
CA ASP A 1033 54.42 14.57 42.89
C ASP A 1033 54.78 13.12 43.27
N LEU A 1034 53.79 12.21 43.31
CA LEU A 1034 53.95 10.81 43.73
C LEU A 1034 54.38 9.87 42.58
N LYS A 1035 55.15 10.40 41.61
CA LYS A 1035 55.67 9.76 40.39
C LYS A 1035 56.58 8.52 40.59
N LYS A 1036 56.69 7.99 41.82
CA LYS A 1036 57.70 7.00 42.23
C LYS A 1036 57.13 5.72 42.86
N PHE A 1037 55.80 5.57 42.92
CA PHE A 1037 55.14 4.37 43.45
C PHE A 1037 54.04 3.87 42.51
N LEU A 1038 54.21 2.79 41.73
CA LEU A 1038 55.41 1.98 41.48
C LEU A 1038 55.27 1.37 40.07
N ARG A 1039 56.36 1.27 39.29
CA ARG A 1039 56.38 0.55 38.00
C ARG A 1039 57.38 -0.61 38.07
N GLN A 1040 56.91 -1.84 37.95
CA GLN A 1040 57.69 -2.97 37.45
C GLN A 1040 56.83 -3.86 36.57
N LEU A 1041 57.47 -4.56 35.63
CA LEU A 1041 56.88 -5.47 34.65
C LEU A 1041 57.65 -6.78 34.73
N SER A 1042 56.96 -7.90 35.00
CA SER A 1042 57.08 -9.14 34.23
C SER A 1042 56.42 -10.33 34.92
N SER A 1043 55.62 -11.08 34.16
CA SER A 1043 55.92 -12.50 33.93
C SER A 1043 55.42 -12.90 32.55
N ARG A 1044 56.23 -13.66 31.82
CA ARG A 1044 55.74 -14.54 30.75
C ARG A 1044 55.42 -15.88 31.43
N MET A 1045 54.47 -16.63 30.88
CA MET A 1045 54.69 -18.07 30.76
C MET A 1045 54.88 -18.44 29.30
N VAL A 1046 55.64 -19.50 29.08
CA VAL A 1046 56.21 -19.89 27.79
C VAL A 1046 55.39 -21.03 27.20
N SER A 1047 55.31 -21.09 25.87
CA SER A 1047 54.75 -22.23 25.17
C SER A 1047 55.66 -23.46 25.33
N THR A 1048 55.12 -24.53 25.89
CA THR A 1048 55.65 -25.89 25.71
C THR A 1048 54.51 -26.80 25.24
N ARG A 1049 54.39 -26.96 23.92
CA ARG A 1049 54.17 -28.30 23.39
C ARG A 1049 55.48 -29.05 23.56
N ASP A 1050 55.46 -30.14 24.29
CA ASP A 1050 56.37 -31.26 24.01
C ASP A 1050 55.69 -32.56 24.45
N GLU A 1051 56.06 -33.66 23.79
CA GLU A 1051 55.42 -34.96 23.97
C GLU A 1051 56.21 -35.81 24.98
N SER A 1052 55.57 -36.22 26.07
CA SER A 1052 56.12 -37.27 26.94
C SER A 1052 55.03 -38.14 27.56
N ASP A 1053 55.18 -39.44 27.34
CA ASP A 1053 54.27 -40.49 27.74
C ASP A 1053 54.15 -40.69 29.26
N ARG A 1054 53.05 -41.35 29.69
CA ARG A 1054 52.78 -41.89 31.04
C ARG A 1054 52.51 -40.87 32.17
N CYS A 1055 51.24 -40.78 32.56
CA CYS A 1055 50.81 -41.60 33.70
C CYS A 1055 49.30 -41.89 33.68
N ILE A 1056 48.93 -43.17 33.69
CA ILE A 1056 47.55 -43.65 33.83
C ILE A 1056 47.32 -43.98 35.31
N SER A 1057 46.37 -43.31 35.99
CA SER A 1057 45.52 -43.92 37.04
C SER A 1057 44.60 -42.89 37.74
N ALA A 1058 43.50 -42.52 37.09
CA ALA A 1058 42.32 -41.96 37.74
C ALA A 1058 41.11 -42.19 36.82
N ALA A 1059 40.43 -43.32 37.02
CA ALA A 1059 39.13 -43.57 36.39
C ALA A 1059 38.01 -42.98 37.26
N GLU A 1060 36.77 -43.01 36.73
CA GLU A 1060 35.55 -42.50 37.36
C GLU A 1060 35.50 -40.96 37.42
N TRP A 1061 34.46 -40.26 36.92
CA TRP A 1061 33.15 -40.70 36.43
C TRP A 1061 32.70 -39.77 35.29
N VAL A 1062 32.24 -40.33 34.17
CA VAL A 1062 31.64 -39.57 33.05
C VAL A 1062 30.12 -39.67 33.16
N PRO A 1063 29.38 -38.56 33.29
CA PRO A 1063 27.91 -38.58 33.28
C PRO A 1063 27.37 -39.07 31.93
N PRO A 1064 26.33 -39.93 31.88
CA PRO A 1064 25.74 -40.42 30.63
C PRO A 1064 25.31 -39.31 29.66
N GLU A 1065 24.96 -38.13 30.17
CA GLU A 1065 24.51 -36.97 29.40
C GLU A 1065 25.62 -36.38 28.49
N VAL A 1066 26.90 -36.67 28.75
CA VAL A 1066 28.00 -36.19 27.90
C VAL A 1066 28.02 -36.88 26.53
N GLU A 1067 27.59 -38.14 26.46
CA GLU A 1067 27.48 -38.87 25.18
C GLU A 1067 26.33 -38.32 24.31
N GLU A 1068 25.31 -37.71 24.92
CA GLU A 1068 24.18 -37.09 24.22
C GLU A 1068 24.58 -35.80 23.49
N LEU A 1069 25.48 -34.99 24.06
CA LEU A 1069 25.96 -33.74 23.44
C LEU A 1069 26.62 -33.98 22.07
N SER A 1070 27.25 -35.15 21.87
CA SER A 1070 27.83 -35.55 20.57
C SER A 1070 26.80 -35.68 19.43
N LYS A 1071 25.51 -35.78 19.77
CA LYS A 1071 24.39 -36.01 18.84
C LYS A 1071 23.74 -34.69 18.38
N VAL A 1072 24.07 -33.56 19.00
CA VAL A 1072 23.44 -32.25 18.74
C VAL A 1072 24.06 -31.58 17.50
N LYS A 1073 23.36 -31.67 16.36
CA LYS A 1073 23.76 -31.00 15.11
C LYS A 1073 23.35 -29.52 15.13
N GLY A 1074 24.20 -28.66 15.70
CA GLY A 1074 24.07 -27.20 15.65
C GLY A 1074 25.44 -26.51 15.72
N GLN A 1075 25.50 -25.23 15.33
CA GLN A 1075 26.69 -24.41 15.60
C GLN A 1075 26.70 -24.04 17.08
N LEU A 1076 27.76 -24.41 17.82
CA LEU A 1076 27.97 -23.90 19.16
C LEU A 1076 28.30 -22.41 19.12
N VAL A 1077 27.68 -21.65 20.02
CA VAL A 1077 28.16 -20.33 20.44
C VAL A 1077 28.80 -20.53 21.81
N GLU A 1078 30.11 -20.40 21.90
CA GLU A 1078 30.83 -20.49 23.17
C GLU A 1078 30.65 -19.19 23.96
N PHE A 1079 30.11 -19.30 25.18
CA PHE A 1079 30.00 -18.20 26.12
C PHE A 1079 31.31 -18.04 26.91
N PRO A 1080 31.71 -16.81 27.29
CA PRO A 1080 32.82 -16.60 28.21
C PRO A 1080 32.59 -17.35 29.53
N LEU A 1081 33.58 -18.13 29.97
CA LEU A 1081 33.47 -18.99 31.16
C LEU A 1081 33.08 -18.24 32.44
N GLU A 1082 33.45 -16.97 32.57
CA GLU A 1082 33.07 -16.13 33.72
C GLU A 1082 31.56 -15.81 33.74
N PHE A 1083 30.93 -15.62 32.57
CA PHE A 1083 29.49 -15.39 32.47
C PHE A 1083 28.67 -16.62 32.87
N LEU A 1084 29.16 -17.82 32.54
CA LEU A 1084 28.52 -19.08 32.97
C LEU A 1084 28.69 -19.32 34.48
N ARG A 1085 29.86 -19.00 35.03
CA ARG A 1085 30.18 -19.15 36.46
C ARG A 1085 29.28 -18.31 37.36
N ASP A 1086 29.03 -17.06 36.99
CA ASP A 1086 28.39 -16.07 37.88
C ASP A 1086 26.85 -16.09 37.81
N CYS A 1087 26.25 -16.90 36.92
CA CYS A 1087 24.79 -17.01 36.74
C CYS A 1087 24.18 -18.37 37.16
N ASP A 1088 24.98 -19.27 37.74
CA ASP A 1088 24.62 -20.68 38.03
C ASP A 1088 23.96 -21.36 36.82
N LEU A 1089 24.62 -21.22 35.66
CA LEU A 1089 24.22 -21.83 34.40
C LEU A 1089 25.22 -22.93 34.04
N LYS A 1090 24.76 -24.19 34.11
CA LYS A 1090 25.31 -25.26 33.25
C LYS A 1090 25.40 -24.71 31.80
N PRO A 1091 26.42 -25.06 31.01
CA PRO A 1091 26.68 -24.46 29.70
C PRO A 1091 25.46 -24.54 28.78
N LEU A 1092 24.69 -23.46 28.79
CA LEU A 1092 23.47 -23.30 28.02
C LEU A 1092 23.87 -22.95 26.61
N ILE A 1093 24.03 -23.98 25.78
CA ILE A 1093 23.92 -23.83 24.33
C ILE A 1093 22.51 -23.30 24.09
N LEU A 1094 22.37 -21.97 23.97
CA LEU A 1094 21.11 -21.36 23.59
C LEU A 1094 20.72 -21.97 22.24
N PRO A 1095 19.58 -22.68 22.13
CA PRO A 1095 19.14 -23.16 20.84
C PRO A 1095 18.88 -21.95 19.97
N LYS A 1096 19.25 -22.03 18.68
CA LYS A 1096 18.99 -20.99 17.67
C LYS A 1096 17.48 -20.91 17.31
N ASN A 1097 16.62 -21.41 18.18
CA ASN A 1097 15.19 -21.58 17.99
C ASN A 1097 14.52 -20.28 18.42
N ILE A 1098 13.77 -19.71 17.49
CA ILE A 1098 13.26 -18.33 17.57
C ILE A 1098 11.91 -18.28 18.34
N PHE A 1099 11.21 -19.40 18.38
CA PHE A 1099 9.85 -19.59 18.87
C PHE A 1099 9.71 -19.42 20.39
N ILE A 1100 8.72 -18.63 20.83
CA ILE A 1100 8.40 -18.30 22.24
C ILE A 1100 6.89 -18.37 22.47
#